data_AF-A0A495Z9H6-F1
#
_entry.id   AF-A0A495Z9H6-F1
#
_cell.length_a   1.000
_cell.length_b   1.000
_cell.length_c   1.000
_cell.angle_alpha   90.00
_cell.angle_beta   90.00
_cell.angle_gamma   90.00
#
_symmetry.space_group_name_H-M   'P 1'
#
loop_
_entity.id
_entity.type
_entity.pdbx_description
1 polymer ?
#
loop_
_entity_poly.entity_id
_entity_poly.type
_entity_poly.pdbx_seq_one_letter_code
_entity_poly.pdbx_strand_id
1 'polypeptide(L)'
;MRRSQFSIFILLSLGTFALTTHAQDYTQWSLPEDARARLGKGRTTGTMAYSPDGNLLVVASTIGIWIYDTDTDAALDLITESFNVSAVAFSPDGNTLATGSWDDNTVQLRNLRTGQHKAIFTGDIDHTEGIAFSPDGNTLATEDDLTVQLWDVGTGQRKTTLAGHTGAVTSVAFSPDGTILASGDDDKTVWLWDVATGLPKATLTGHTESVTSVAFSPEGTTLATGSWDKTAQLWYVGTGRSKAILKGHTSPVISVAFSPDGDTLASASWDNTVRLWDPETGQHKTTLAGQGDYLRSVVFSPDGNTLASGSSDNTVWLRDTATWKPRSILREYTDGITSIAFSPDGTMLATGGGWPNNRVRLWDMNTGQRKAIFGGHPDGVSSIAFSPDSRTLAIVGYDSTGGDSRYNRIRLWDPDTGQLKTTLLGHTDSILSVAFSPDGKTLATGGGRQGNNVGSWEQDKKVRLWDPDTGQLKAIITGLTDSVRSLVFSPDGNILATGSRDRNFQLWNVHTQQLIATLRGDRNPVNSVAFSPDGKTLAVGSGHGNWGTEGLVQLWDVATRELIATLTGDGNPVNSVAFSPNGRTLATGHGDWKTESIVQLWDVRTKELIATFTGHTDAVNSVAFSPDGYMLASGSDDGTVLLWNLLPPTDTPSQPTIYDVNQDGIVNLIDLATVGEMFGQAGEGLLGDINNDGFVNIFDLVAVSAHLDDIATPAAPVARRGHHVIPIGARITPDAVQKWIAVAHIADDGSYIFRRGIANLDALLAMMGPAETALLPNYPNPFNPETWIPYHLAHAADVTFTIYDTAGVIIRQFDLGYQPAGHYTDRANAMYWDGRNDSGESVASGVYFYNLSTGGYSETRKMLILK
;
A
#
# COMPACT_ATOMS: atom_id res chain seq x y z
N MET A 1 43.74 -55.92 -25.24
CA MET A 1 43.91 -54.49 -24.88
C MET A 1 42.70 -53.75 -25.46
N ARG A 2 41.52 -53.65 -24.82
CA ARG A 2 41.10 -52.88 -23.63
C ARG A 2 41.52 -51.40 -23.65
N ARG A 3 40.55 -50.51 -23.84
CA ARG A 3 40.08 -49.56 -22.80
C ARG A 3 38.77 -48.86 -23.20
N SER A 4 37.79 -49.00 -22.32
CA SER A 4 36.55 -48.22 -22.19
C SER A 4 36.83 -46.90 -21.47
N GLN A 5 36.06 -45.84 -21.75
CA GLN A 5 35.81 -44.79 -20.76
C GLN A 5 34.36 -44.33 -20.77
N PHE A 6 33.83 -44.22 -19.56
CA PHE A 6 32.48 -43.89 -19.12
C PHE A 6 32.32 -42.37 -18.95
N SER A 7 31.08 -41.90 -19.14
CA SER A 7 30.59 -40.55 -18.86
C SER A 7 30.65 -40.17 -17.37
N ILE A 8 30.94 -38.90 -17.06
CA ILE A 8 30.62 -38.24 -15.79
C ILE A 8 30.03 -36.84 -16.11
N PHE A 9 28.83 -36.59 -15.56
CA PHE A 9 28.09 -35.33 -15.57
C PHE A 9 28.83 -34.25 -14.76
N ILE A 10 28.88 -33.02 -15.27
CA ILE A 10 29.15 -31.81 -14.47
C ILE A 10 27.85 -31.01 -14.42
N LEU A 11 27.20 -31.02 -13.25
CA LEU A 11 26.22 -30.01 -12.85
C LEU A 11 27.00 -28.71 -12.54
N LEU A 12 26.72 -27.64 -13.28
CA LEU A 12 27.05 -26.29 -12.83
C LEU A 12 25.73 -25.59 -12.44
N SER A 13 25.58 -25.36 -11.14
CA SER A 13 24.57 -24.52 -10.53
C SER A 13 24.69 -23.09 -11.04
N LEU A 14 23.72 -22.61 -11.83
CA LEU A 14 23.53 -21.19 -12.03
C LEU A 14 22.79 -20.64 -10.81
N GLY A 15 23.54 -19.93 -9.97
CA GLY A 15 23.01 -19.13 -8.88
C GLY A 15 22.08 -18.06 -9.42
N THR A 16 20.90 -17.98 -8.83
CA THR A 16 19.98 -16.85 -8.92
C THR A 16 20.71 -15.60 -8.41
N PHE A 17 21.07 -14.68 -9.32
CA PHE A 17 21.39 -13.32 -8.94
C PHE A 17 20.07 -12.65 -8.52
N ALA A 18 19.87 -12.51 -7.21
CA ALA A 18 18.97 -11.51 -6.68
C ALA A 18 19.63 -10.14 -6.97
N LEU A 19 19.12 -9.44 -7.99
CA LEU A 19 19.37 -8.01 -8.13
C LEU A 19 18.53 -7.30 -7.08
N THR A 20 19.08 -7.11 -5.88
CA THR A 20 18.62 -6.06 -4.98
C THR A 20 19.20 -4.74 -5.47
N THR A 21 18.63 -4.19 -6.54
CA THR A 21 18.73 -2.76 -6.80
C THR A 21 17.80 -2.09 -5.81
N HIS A 22 18.35 -1.35 -4.85
CA HIS A 22 17.55 -0.45 -4.01
C HIS A 22 16.99 0.65 -4.91
N ALA A 23 15.85 0.37 -5.56
CA ALA A 23 14.99 1.39 -6.11
C ALA A 23 14.59 2.30 -4.95
N GLN A 24 14.71 3.60 -5.14
CA GLN A 24 14.17 4.57 -4.20
C GLN A 24 12.67 4.29 -4.06
N ASP A 25 12.20 4.10 -2.83
CA ASP A 25 10.84 3.64 -2.60
C ASP A 25 9.84 4.73 -3.03
N TYR A 26 8.98 4.40 -3.99
CA TYR A 26 7.98 5.33 -4.53
C TYR A 26 7.00 5.82 -3.45
N THR A 27 6.94 5.10 -2.32
CA THR A 27 6.08 5.42 -1.17
C THR A 27 6.38 6.78 -0.55
N GLN A 28 7.55 7.38 -0.83
CA GLN A 28 7.99 8.66 -0.27
C GLN A 28 7.96 9.84 -1.24
N TRP A 29 7.59 9.60 -2.50
CA TRP A 29 7.62 10.65 -3.52
C TRP A 29 6.43 11.57 -3.39
N SER A 30 6.65 12.88 -3.55
CA SER A 30 5.60 13.90 -3.64
C SER A 30 4.46 13.68 -2.65
N LEU A 31 4.82 13.44 -1.39
CA LEU A 31 3.87 13.23 -0.31
C LEU A 31 3.23 14.56 0.09
N PRO A 32 1.93 14.56 0.43
CA PRO A 32 1.31 15.71 1.07
C PRO A 32 1.97 16.04 2.41
N GLU A 33 1.75 17.27 2.89
CA GLU A 33 2.22 17.70 4.21
C GLU A 33 1.70 16.73 5.29
N ASP A 34 2.56 16.37 6.25
CA ASP A 34 2.30 15.40 7.33
C ASP A 34 2.06 13.93 6.93
N ALA A 35 2.00 13.62 5.63
CA ALA A 35 1.96 12.24 5.17
C ALA A 35 3.35 11.59 5.33
N ARG A 36 3.38 10.43 5.99
CA ARG A 36 4.57 9.60 6.18
C ARG A 36 4.87 8.72 4.98
N ALA A 37 3.84 8.19 4.33
CA ALA A 37 3.99 7.27 3.20
C ALA A 37 2.71 7.15 2.38
N ARG A 38 2.88 6.78 1.11
CA ARG A 38 1.80 6.43 0.18
C ARG A 38 1.93 4.98 -0.26
N LEU A 39 0.85 4.22 -0.17
CA LEU A 39 0.76 2.88 -0.73
C LEU A 39 -0.06 2.94 -2.04
N GLY A 40 0.47 2.32 -3.09
CA GLY A 40 -0.13 2.32 -4.42
C GLY A 40 0.28 3.51 -5.30
N LYS A 41 0.27 3.30 -6.62
CA LYS A 41 0.60 4.30 -7.65
C LYS A 41 -0.63 5.01 -8.23
N GLY A 42 -1.79 4.81 -7.61
CA GLY A 42 -3.09 5.22 -8.14
C GLY A 42 -3.58 4.30 -9.26
N ARG A 43 -4.76 4.63 -9.80
CA ARG A 43 -5.36 3.91 -10.93
C ARG A 43 -4.78 4.42 -12.24
N THR A 44 -4.34 3.53 -13.12
CA THR A 44 -3.90 3.97 -14.45
C THR A 44 -5.10 4.36 -15.31
N THR A 45 -4.99 5.50 -16.00
CA THR A 45 -5.96 5.90 -17.03
C THR A 45 -5.76 5.10 -18.31
N GLY A 46 -4.63 4.39 -18.43
CA GLY A 46 -4.23 3.65 -19.60
C GLY A 46 -3.43 4.49 -20.60
N THR A 47 -3.33 5.80 -20.40
CA THR A 47 -2.60 6.71 -21.29
C THR A 47 -1.09 6.64 -21.03
N MET A 48 -0.31 6.44 -22.09
CA MET A 48 1.14 6.20 -22.01
C MET A 48 1.84 6.74 -23.25
N ALA A 49 3.10 7.14 -23.11
CA ALA A 49 3.95 7.50 -24.25
C ALA A 49 5.43 7.23 -23.95
N TYR A 50 6.19 6.86 -24.98
CA TYR A 50 7.64 6.85 -24.90
C TYR A 50 8.21 8.23 -25.27
N SER A 51 9.31 8.62 -24.65
CA SER A 51 10.11 9.75 -25.12
C SER A 51 10.69 9.44 -26.51
N PRO A 52 10.95 10.45 -27.36
CA PRO A 52 11.47 10.22 -28.72
C PRO A 52 12.82 9.52 -28.78
N ASP A 53 13.65 9.67 -27.75
CA ASP A 53 14.93 8.97 -27.60
C ASP A 53 14.78 7.54 -27.05
N GLY A 54 13.57 7.16 -26.63
CA GLY A 54 13.23 5.84 -26.12
C GLY A 54 13.68 5.57 -24.68
N ASN A 55 14.30 6.53 -23.99
CA ASN A 55 14.86 6.35 -22.65
C ASN A 55 13.82 6.44 -21.53
N LEU A 56 12.68 7.09 -21.80
CA LEU A 56 11.62 7.30 -20.82
C LEU A 56 10.30 6.72 -21.29
N LEU A 57 9.55 6.14 -20.37
CA LEU A 57 8.14 5.80 -20.53
C LEU A 57 7.34 6.59 -19.49
N VAL A 58 6.35 7.36 -19.95
CA VAL A 58 5.39 8.00 -19.05
C VAL A 58 4.10 7.20 -19.01
N VAL A 59 3.53 7.05 -17.81
CA VAL A 59 2.26 6.38 -17.58
C VAL A 59 1.39 7.27 -16.71
N ALA A 60 0.24 7.67 -17.26
CA ALA A 60 -0.75 8.48 -16.55
C ALA A 60 -1.53 7.66 -15.52
N SER A 61 -1.84 8.31 -14.41
CA SER A 61 -2.65 7.79 -13.32
C SER A 61 -3.52 8.88 -12.72
N THR A 62 -4.48 8.49 -11.90
CA THR A 62 -5.37 9.39 -11.13
C THR A 62 -4.61 10.42 -10.29
N ILE A 63 -3.44 10.05 -9.76
CA ILE A 63 -2.64 10.90 -8.86
C ILE A 63 -1.51 11.68 -9.56
N GLY A 64 -1.36 11.53 -10.88
CA GLY A 64 -0.21 12.10 -11.59
C GLY A 64 0.30 11.26 -12.74
N ILE A 65 1.45 11.70 -13.28
CA ILE A 65 2.17 11.01 -14.35
C ILE A 65 3.44 10.41 -13.80
N TRP A 66 3.53 9.08 -13.87
CA TRP A 66 4.73 8.34 -13.49
C TRP A 66 5.72 8.32 -14.64
N ILE A 67 6.99 8.60 -14.34
CA ILE A 67 8.10 8.52 -15.28
C ILE A 67 8.90 7.26 -14.98
N TYR A 68 9.19 6.45 -15.99
CA TYR A 68 9.99 5.24 -15.90
C TYR A 68 11.22 5.31 -16.80
N ASP A 69 12.32 4.75 -16.31
CA ASP A 69 13.46 4.38 -17.13
C ASP A 69 13.11 3.12 -17.94
N THR A 70 13.34 3.14 -19.25
CA THR A 70 12.96 2.04 -20.15
C THR A 70 13.99 0.92 -20.22
N ASP A 71 15.21 1.15 -19.73
CA ASP A 71 16.26 0.14 -19.65
C ASP A 71 16.08 -0.70 -18.39
N THR A 72 15.83 -0.04 -17.25
CA THR A 72 15.72 -0.69 -15.94
C THR A 72 14.29 -0.93 -15.46
N ASP A 73 13.28 -0.40 -16.16
CA ASP A 73 11.86 -0.38 -15.77
C ASP A 73 11.61 0.28 -14.39
N ALA A 74 12.58 1.05 -13.91
CA ALA A 74 12.50 1.68 -12.60
C ALA A 74 11.69 2.96 -12.72
N ALA A 75 10.80 3.22 -11.75
CA ALA A 75 10.22 4.55 -11.63
C ALA A 75 11.35 5.55 -11.36
N LEU A 76 11.30 6.72 -12.00
CA LEU A 76 12.25 7.82 -11.85
C LEU A 76 11.64 9.04 -11.15
N ASP A 77 10.38 9.37 -11.44
CA ASP A 77 9.69 10.52 -10.85
C ASP A 77 8.15 10.37 -10.91
N LEU A 78 7.44 11.19 -10.14
CA LEU A 78 5.98 11.37 -10.19
C LEU A 78 5.62 12.85 -10.30
N ILE A 79 4.96 13.20 -11.40
CA ILE A 79 4.40 14.54 -11.63
C ILE A 79 3.00 14.61 -10.99
N THR A 80 2.87 15.29 -9.86
CA THR A 80 1.60 15.35 -9.09
C THR A 80 0.71 16.54 -9.41
N GLU A 81 1.10 17.49 -10.25
CA GLU A 81 0.24 18.64 -10.58
C GLU A 81 -0.80 18.33 -11.67
N SER A 82 -0.76 17.13 -12.23
CA SER A 82 -1.61 16.71 -13.36
C SER A 82 -2.46 15.53 -12.93
N PHE A 83 -3.70 15.80 -12.51
CA PHE A 83 -4.65 14.78 -12.06
C PHE A 83 -5.58 14.36 -13.19
N ASN A 84 -6.06 13.11 -13.10
CA ASN A 84 -7.00 12.53 -14.06
C ASN A 84 -6.58 12.75 -15.52
N VAL A 85 -5.31 12.44 -15.81
CA VAL A 85 -4.68 12.72 -17.10
C VAL A 85 -5.23 11.79 -18.17
N SER A 86 -5.89 12.39 -19.13
CA SER A 86 -6.59 11.73 -20.23
C SER A 86 -5.69 11.51 -21.44
N ALA A 87 -4.79 12.46 -21.72
CA ALA A 87 -3.89 12.44 -22.86
C ALA A 87 -2.47 12.87 -22.49
N VAL A 88 -1.46 12.22 -23.08
CA VAL A 88 -0.05 12.62 -22.94
C VAL A 88 0.67 12.54 -24.29
N ALA A 89 1.56 13.51 -24.55
CA ALA A 89 2.41 13.49 -25.74
C ALA A 89 3.76 14.17 -25.47
N PHE A 90 4.84 13.59 -25.97
CA PHE A 90 6.15 14.25 -25.98
C PHE A 90 6.30 15.17 -27.19
N SER A 91 6.97 16.30 -26.98
CA SER A 91 7.51 17.07 -28.10
C SER A 91 8.59 16.24 -28.81
N PRO A 92 8.79 16.43 -30.14
CA PRO A 92 9.78 15.66 -30.90
C PRO A 92 11.23 15.74 -30.40
N ASP A 93 11.57 16.81 -29.68
CA ASP A 93 12.88 17.00 -29.05
C ASP A 93 13.00 16.32 -27.66
N GLY A 94 11.93 15.71 -27.15
CA GLY A 94 11.87 15.01 -25.86
C GLY A 94 11.87 15.92 -24.62
N ASN A 95 11.98 17.24 -24.78
CA ASN A 95 12.14 18.15 -23.65
C ASN A 95 10.82 18.60 -23.02
N THR A 96 9.72 18.54 -23.77
CA THR A 96 8.40 19.02 -23.35
C THR A 96 7.41 17.85 -23.32
N LEU A 97 6.64 17.76 -22.25
CA LEU A 97 5.48 16.86 -22.14
C LEU A 97 4.20 17.71 -22.20
N ALA A 98 3.30 17.36 -23.10
CA ALA A 98 1.93 17.87 -23.12
C ALA A 98 1.02 16.91 -22.35
N THR A 99 0.12 17.46 -21.54
CA THR A 99 -0.81 16.70 -20.70
C THR A 99 -2.20 17.31 -20.80
N GLY A 100 -3.20 16.52 -21.15
CA GLY A 100 -4.62 16.88 -21.05
C GLY A 100 -5.24 16.32 -19.79
N SER A 101 -6.17 17.06 -19.19
CA SER A 101 -6.92 16.61 -18.00
C SER A 101 -8.43 16.70 -18.25
N TRP A 102 -9.16 15.74 -17.70
CA TRP A 102 -10.63 15.76 -17.65
C TRP A 102 -11.19 16.77 -16.64
N ASP A 103 -10.43 17.13 -15.61
CA ASP A 103 -10.99 17.84 -14.45
C ASP A 103 -10.90 19.37 -14.59
N ASP A 104 -9.82 19.86 -15.20
CA ASP A 104 -9.57 21.30 -15.33
C ASP A 104 -9.79 21.85 -16.74
N ASN A 105 -10.13 20.98 -17.71
CA ASN A 105 -10.36 21.34 -19.11
C ASN A 105 -9.18 22.14 -19.71
N THR A 106 -7.96 21.80 -19.29
CA THR A 106 -6.73 22.42 -19.79
C THR A 106 -5.81 21.42 -20.47
N VAL A 107 -4.96 21.96 -21.36
CA VAL A 107 -3.77 21.26 -21.83
C VAL A 107 -2.54 22.00 -21.33
N GLN A 108 -1.70 21.30 -20.57
CA GLN A 108 -0.51 21.87 -19.95
C GLN A 108 0.74 21.38 -20.67
N LEU A 109 1.70 22.28 -20.88
CA LEU A 109 3.04 21.95 -21.40
C LEU A 109 4.06 22.09 -20.28
N ARG A 110 4.80 21.02 -20.03
CA ARG A 110 5.82 20.96 -18.98
C ARG A 110 7.19 20.64 -19.56
N ASN A 111 8.21 21.37 -19.11
CA ASN A 111 9.58 21.00 -19.39
C ASN A 111 10.02 19.89 -18.43
N LEU A 112 10.41 18.72 -18.94
CA LEU A 112 10.77 17.58 -18.10
C LEU A 112 12.13 17.74 -17.40
N ARG A 113 13.01 18.59 -17.93
CA ARG A 113 14.34 18.84 -17.35
C ARG A 113 14.28 19.82 -16.18
N THR A 114 13.41 20.82 -16.25
CA THR A 114 13.29 21.86 -15.22
C THR A 114 12.08 21.68 -14.32
N GLY A 115 11.12 20.83 -14.72
CA GLY A 115 9.83 20.66 -14.06
C GLY A 115 8.90 21.87 -14.19
N GLN A 116 9.28 22.91 -14.96
CA GLN A 116 8.52 24.15 -15.06
C GLN A 116 7.42 24.08 -16.13
N HIS A 117 6.31 24.76 -15.84
CA HIS A 117 5.27 25.05 -16.83
C HIS A 117 5.83 25.94 -17.93
N LYS A 118 5.66 25.49 -19.18
CA LYS A 118 6.06 26.20 -20.40
C LYS A 118 4.88 27.01 -20.94
N ALA A 119 3.68 26.42 -20.94
CA ALA A 119 2.43 27.06 -21.34
C ALA A 119 1.24 26.29 -20.77
N ILE A 120 0.13 26.97 -20.54
CA ILE A 120 -1.17 26.37 -20.23
C ILE A 120 -2.12 26.86 -21.32
N PHE A 121 -2.70 25.93 -22.06
CA PHE A 121 -3.72 26.23 -23.07
C PHE A 121 -5.09 26.12 -22.40
N THR A 122 -5.85 27.21 -22.48
CA THR A 122 -7.19 27.34 -21.91
C THR A 122 -8.16 27.85 -22.97
N GLY A 123 -9.39 27.35 -22.97
CA GLY A 123 -10.51 27.90 -23.75
C GLY A 123 -11.21 26.84 -24.58
N ASP A 124 -12.54 26.74 -24.45
CA ASP A 124 -13.44 25.77 -25.10
C ASP A 124 -12.73 24.44 -25.42
N ILE A 125 -12.15 23.83 -24.39
CA ILE A 125 -11.59 22.48 -24.42
C ILE A 125 -12.49 21.71 -23.47
N ASP A 126 -13.31 20.79 -23.98
CA ASP A 126 -14.10 19.88 -23.15
C ASP A 126 -13.57 18.45 -23.35
N HIS A 127 -13.19 17.77 -22.27
CA HIS A 127 -12.79 16.35 -22.26
C HIS A 127 -11.74 15.94 -23.32
N THR A 128 -10.49 16.43 -23.23
CA THR A 128 -9.43 16.06 -24.21
C THR A 128 -8.88 14.64 -24.00
N GLU A 129 -9.19 13.67 -24.86
CA GLU A 129 -8.56 12.34 -24.92
C GLU A 129 -7.41 12.25 -25.96
N GLY A 130 -7.32 13.21 -26.89
CA GLY A 130 -6.37 13.26 -27.99
C GLY A 130 -5.48 14.50 -28.01
N ILE A 131 -4.16 14.30 -27.91
CA ILE A 131 -3.13 15.35 -28.04
C ILE A 131 -2.00 14.85 -28.94
N ALA A 132 -1.55 15.69 -29.88
CA ALA A 132 -0.41 15.38 -30.74
C ALA A 132 0.44 16.62 -31.03
N PHE A 133 1.77 16.48 -30.95
CA PHE A 133 2.69 17.48 -31.50
C PHE A 133 2.88 17.28 -32.99
N SER A 134 3.03 18.37 -33.73
CA SER A 134 3.56 18.31 -35.10
C SER A 134 5.01 17.81 -35.07
N PRO A 135 5.49 17.15 -36.15
CA PRO A 135 6.87 16.62 -36.20
C PRO A 135 7.98 17.67 -36.03
N ASP A 136 7.68 18.94 -36.33
CA ASP A 136 8.59 20.07 -36.11
C ASP A 136 8.52 20.65 -34.69
N GLY A 137 7.59 20.18 -33.86
CA GLY A 137 7.39 20.59 -32.46
C GLY A 137 6.77 21.97 -32.28
N ASN A 138 6.42 22.69 -33.35
CA ASN A 138 5.94 24.06 -33.28
C ASN A 138 4.41 24.17 -33.12
N THR A 139 3.68 23.12 -33.49
CA THR A 139 2.22 23.09 -33.41
C THR A 139 1.78 21.96 -32.50
N LEU A 140 0.78 22.21 -31.66
CA LEU A 140 0.08 21.19 -30.88
C LEU A 140 -1.34 21.07 -31.42
N ALA A 141 -1.80 19.86 -31.69
CA ALA A 141 -3.20 19.57 -31.93
C ALA A 141 -3.82 19.04 -30.64
N THR A 142 -4.97 19.59 -30.28
CA THR A 142 -5.81 19.08 -29.20
C THR A 142 -7.20 18.87 -29.76
N GLU A 143 -7.84 17.78 -29.38
CA GLU A 143 -9.26 17.65 -29.62
C GLU A 143 -10.09 18.48 -28.66
N ASP A 144 -11.32 18.71 -29.09
CA ASP A 144 -12.40 19.39 -28.40
C ASP A 144 -13.70 18.83 -29.00
N ASP A 145 -14.85 19.02 -28.34
CA ASP A 145 -16.17 18.45 -28.69
C ASP A 145 -16.30 18.13 -30.19
N LEU A 146 -16.63 19.12 -31.03
CA LEU A 146 -16.86 18.89 -32.47
C LEU A 146 -15.69 19.39 -33.33
N THR A 147 -14.56 19.72 -32.73
CA THR A 147 -13.48 20.45 -33.42
C THR A 147 -12.09 19.97 -33.03
N VAL A 148 -11.10 20.31 -33.85
CA VAL A 148 -9.69 20.15 -33.47
C VAL A 148 -9.06 21.52 -33.40
N GLN A 149 -8.44 21.83 -32.26
CA GLN A 149 -7.74 23.09 -32.03
C GLN A 149 -6.25 22.91 -32.34
N LEU A 150 -5.70 23.82 -33.15
CA LEU A 150 -4.25 23.89 -33.40
C LEU A 150 -3.66 25.07 -32.65
N TRP A 151 -2.63 24.81 -31.85
CA TRP A 151 -1.96 25.77 -30.99
C TRP A 151 -0.52 25.97 -31.41
N ASP A 152 -0.02 27.19 -31.25
CA ASP A 152 1.40 27.51 -31.39
C ASP A 152 2.12 27.24 -30.06
N VAL A 153 3.07 26.31 -30.07
CA VAL A 153 3.78 25.84 -28.86
C VAL A 153 4.68 26.92 -28.26
N GLY A 154 5.20 27.83 -29.09
CA GLY A 154 6.12 28.88 -28.64
C GLY A 154 5.39 30.05 -27.97
N THR A 155 4.20 30.39 -28.46
CA THR A 155 3.44 31.57 -28.01
C THR A 155 2.26 31.23 -27.09
N GLY A 156 1.83 29.96 -27.04
CA GLY A 156 0.65 29.57 -26.27
C GLY A 156 -0.67 29.91 -26.96
N GLN A 157 -0.66 30.46 -28.18
CA GLN A 157 -1.84 31.00 -28.84
C GLN A 157 -2.48 30.00 -29.79
N ARG A 158 -3.81 30.03 -29.90
CA ARG A 158 -4.55 29.26 -30.90
C ARG A 158 -4.23 29.78 -32.31
N LYS A 159 -3.76 28.90 -33.19
CA LYS A 159 -3.48 29.17 -34.61
C LYS A 159 -4.75 29.07 -35.45
N THR A 160 -5.48 27.96 -35.31
CA THR A 160 -6.62 27.59 -36.16
C THR A 160 -7.55 26.64 -35.41
N THR A 161 -8.84 26.69 -35.75
CA THR A 161 -9.84 25.68 -35.37
C THR A 161 -10.28 24.91 -36.60
N LEU A 162 -10.18 23.59 -36.57
CA LEU A 162 -10.63 22.69 -37.62
C LEU A 162 -12.05 22.24 -37.27
N ALA A 163 -13.04 22.84 -37.93
CA ALA A 163 -14.46 22.56 -37.71
C ALA A 163 -15.02 21.73 -38.87
N GLY A 164 -15.84 20.73 -38.55
CA GLY A 164 -16.50 19.88 -39.55
C GLY A 164 -17.04 18.56 -39.01
N HIS A 165 -16.53 18.08 -37.88
CA HIS A 165 -17.07 16.91 -37.21
C HIS A 165 -18.49 17.17 -36.71
N THR A 166 -19.30 16.12 -36.70
CA THR A 166 -20.69 16.14 -36.21
C THR A 166 -20.88 15.40 -34.89
N GLY A 167 -19.86 14.63 -34.47
CA GLY A 167 -19.75 13.98 -33.17
C GLY A 167 -18.43 14.33 -32.48
N ALA A 168 -18.29 13.90 -31.23
CA ALA A 168 -17.12 14.16 -30.40
C ALA A 168 -15.81 13.71 -31.09
N VAL A 169 -14.78 14.54 -31.15
CA VAL A 169 -13.46 14.10 -31.62
C VAL A 169 -12.78 13.32 -30.51
N THR A 170 -12.27 12.14 -30.84
CA THR A 170 -11.75 11.15 -29.87
C THR A 170 -10.28 10.80 -30.06
N SER A 171 -9.70 11.17 -31.20
CA SER A 171 -8.29 10.92 -31.47
C SER A 171 -7.76 11.82 -32.58
N VAL A 172 -6.53 12.30 -32.42
CA VAL A 172 -5.82 13.11 -33.42
C VAL A 172 -4.39 12.60 -33.64
N ALA A 173 -3.90 12.68 -34.88
CA ALA A 173 -2.51 12.36 -35.21
C ALA A 173 -2.01 13.20 -36.39
N PHE A 174 -0.76 13.65 -36.33
CA PHE A 174 -0.08 14.27 -37.48
C PHE A 174 0.54 13.20 -38.38
N SER A 175 0.57 13.46 -39.69
CA SER A 175 1.42 12.71 -40.61
C SER A 175 2.90 12.96 -40.29
N PRO A 176 3.82 12.02 -40.60
CA PRO A 176 5.25 12.17 -40.31
C PRO A 176 5.92 13.39 -40.96
N ASP A 177 5.37 13.88 -42.07
CA ASP A 177 5.82 15.10 -42.75
C ASP A 177 5.16 16.40 -42.21
N GLY A 178 4.20 16.26 -41.29
CA GLY A 178 3.45 17.35 -40.67
C GLY A 178 2.44 18.06 -41.57
N THR A 179 2.21 17.57 -42.80
CA THR A 179 1.36 18.26 -43.78
C THR A 179 -0.13 17.92 -43.65
N ILE A 180 -0.43 16.76 -43.05
CA ILE A 180 -1.78 16.25 -42.83
C ILE A 180 -2.01 16.01 -41.34
N LEU A 181 -3.20 16.35 -40.87
CA LEU A 181 -3.71 15.90 -39.57
C LEU A 181 -4.87 14.94 -39.81
N ALA A 182 -4.88 13.79 -39.13
CA ALA A 182 -6.03 12.91 -39.07
C ALA A 182 -6.78 13.12 -37.76
N SER A 183 -8.11 13.07 -37.80
CA SER A 183 -8.96 13.07 -36.61
C SER A 183 -10.10 12.07 -36.76
N GLY A 184 -10.33 11.25 -35.73
CA GLY A 184 -11.46 10.32 -35.64
C GLY A 184 -12.56 10.88 -34.74
N ASP A 185 -13.82 10.52 -35.02
CA ASP A 185 -14.96 10.99 -34.23
C ASP A 185 -15.94 9.87 -33.81
N ASP A 186 -16.80 10.23 -32.85
CA ASP A 186 -17.92 9.42 -32.36
C ASP A 186 -19.01 9.18 -33.41
N ASP A 187 -19.07 10.05 -34.42
CA ASP A 187 -19.95 9.94 -35.58
C ASP A 187 -19.42 9.00 -36.67
N LYS A 188 -18.43 8.17 -36.30
CA LYS A 188 -17.95 7.00 -37.07
C LYS A 188 -17.10 7.40 -38.28
N THR A 189 -16.70 8.67 -38.37
CA THR A 189 -15.94 9.21 -39.48
C THR A 189 -14.52 9.58 -39.10
N VAL A 190 -13.66 9.66 -40.11
CA VAL A 190 -12.28 10.10 -39.95
C VAL A 190 -12.03 11.22 -40.94
N TRP A 191 -11.47 12.32 -40.48
CA TRP A 191 -11.17 13.48 -41.31
C TRP A 191 -9.68 13.60 -41.52
N LEU A 192 -9.28 13.90 -42.75
CA LEU A 192 -7.91 14.30 -43.10
C LEU A 192 -7.92 15.79 -43.39
N TRP A 193 -7.10 16.55 -42.68
CA TRP A 193 -6.99 18.00 -42.79
C TRP A 193 -5.66 18.39 -43.40
N ASP A 194 -5.66 19.42 -44.22
CA ASP A 194 -4.43 20.09 -44.61
C ASP A 194 -4.01 21.07 -43.50
N VAL A 195 -2.86 20.83 -42.88
CA VAL A 195 -2.41 21.59 -41.70
C VAL A 195 -2.13 23.06 -42.04
N ALA A 196 -1.64 23.34 -43.25
CA ALA A 196 -1.26 24.69 -43.66
C ALA A 196 -2.49 25.58 -43.92
N THR A 197 -3.55 25.00 -44.50
CA THR A 197 -4.77 25.75 -44.85
C THR A 197 -5.90 25.61 -43.83
N GLY A 198 -5.85 24.58 -42.97
CA GLY A 198 -6.93 24.23 -42.05
C GLY A 198 -8.17 23.65 -42.75
N LEU A 199 -8.08 23.30 -44.04
CA LEU A 199 -9.20 22.82 -44.82
C LEU A 199 -9.25 21.28 -44.85
N PRO A 200 -10.45 20.67 -44.90
CA PRO A 200 -10.58 19.23 -45.04
C PRO A 200 -10.11 18.77 -46.43
N LYS A 201 -9.20 17.78 -46.45
CA LYS A 201 -8.72 17.08 -47.65
C LYS A 201 -9.62 15.92 -48.04
N ALA A 202 -10.05 15.13 -47.06
CA ALA A 202 -10.89 13.95 -47.27
C ALA A 202 -11.65 13.58 -46.01
N THR A 203 -12.80 12.93 -46.20
CA THR A 203 -13.57 12.26 -45.15
C THR A 203 -13.60 10.77 -45.46
N LEU A 204 -13.14 9.95 -44.52
CA LEU A 204 -13.12 8.50 -44.63
C LEU A 204 -14.33 7.93 -43.91
N THR A 205 -15.14 7.16 -44.64
CA THR A 205 -16.35 6.51 -44.13
C THR A 205 -16.24 5.00 -44.33
N GLY A 206 -16.63 4.23 -43.32
CA GLY A 206 -16.58 2.77 -43.38
C GLY A 206 -16.72 2.07 -42.03
N HIS A 207 -16.33 2.72 -40.93
CA HIS A 207 -16.63 2.23 -39.58
C HIS A 207 -18.13 2.29 -39.30
N THR A 208 -18.63 1.34 -38.49
CA THR A 208 -20.06 1.28 -38.15
C THR A 208 -20.38 1.79 -36.75
N GLU A 209 -19.37 2.12 -35.94
CA GLU A 209 -19.47 2.75 -34.62
C GLU A 209 -18.31 3.74 -34.43
N SER A 210 -18.30 4.46 -33.30
CA SER A 210 -17.31 5.49 -32.96
C SER A 210 -15.87 5.04 -33.26
N VAL A 211 -15.10 5.94 -33.87
CA VAL A 211 -13.66 5.77 -34.07
C VAL A 211 -12.97 6.16 -32.78
N THR A 212 -12.02 5.35 -32.30
CA THR A 212 -11.39 5.52 -30.98
C THR A 212 -9.92 5.89 -31.06
N SER A 213 -9.27 5.65 -32.20
CA SER A 213 -7.84 5.84 -32.35
C SER A 213 -7.47 5.99 -33.81
N VAL A 214 -6.57 6.92 -34.10
CA VAL A 214 -5.97 7.11 -35.43
C VAL A 214 -4.44 7.12 -35.33
N ALA A 215 -3.76 6.46 -36.28
CA ALA A 215 -2.29 6.45 -36.33
C ALA A 215 -1.79 6.41 -37.78
N PHE A 216 -0.80 7.22 -38.11
CA PHE A 216 -0.11 7.13 -39.39
C PHE A 216 1.00 6.08 -39.36
N SER A 217 1.23 5.46 -40.51
CA SER A 217 2.44 4.68 -40.74
C SER A 217 3.68 5.58 -40.76
N PRO A 218 4.89 5.08 -40.44
CA PRO A 218 6.11 5.89 -40.38
C PRO A 218 6.45 6.59 -41.71
N GLU A 219 6.07 6.01 -42.85
CA GLU A 219 6.24 6.61 -44.17
C GLU A 219 5.08 7.55 -44.57
N GLY A 220 4.01 7.62 -43.77
CA GLY A 220 2.88 8.53 -43.95
C GLY A 220 1.90 8.13 -45.06
N THR A 221 2.07 6.97 -45.70
CA THR A 221 1.23 6.55 -46.83
C THR A 221 -0.02 5.79 -46.41
N THR A 222 0.00 5.18 -45.22
CA THR A 222 -1.11 4.39 -44.67
C THR A 222 -1.59 5.03 -43.36
N LEU A 223 -2.91 5.11 -43.17
CA LEU A 223 -3.53 5.45 -41.89
C LEU A 223 -4.19 4.19 -41.32
N ALA A 224 -4.00 3.92 -40.04
CA ALA A 224 -4.75 2.92 -39.28
C ALA A 224 -5.77 3.60 -38.37
N THR A 225 -6.94 2.98 -38.23
CA THR A 225 -8.01 3.46 -37.34
C THR A 225 -8.61 2.31 -36.54
N GLY A 226 -8.86 2.52 -35.25
CA GLY A 226 -9.57 1.60 -34.36
C GLY A 226 -11.01 2.07 -34.09
N SER A 227 -11.93 1.15 -33.80
CA SER A 227 -13.34 1.50 -33.56
C SER A 227 -14.05 0.58 -32.55
N TRP A 228 -15.11 1.14 -31.97
CA TRP A 228 -16.15 0.42 -31.23
C TRP A 228 -16.85 -0.69 -32.01
N ASP A 229 -16.75 -0.68 -33.34
CA ASP A 229 -17.26 -1.75 -34.20
C ASP A 229 -16.45 -3.05 -34.15
N LYS A 230 -15.43 -3.08 -33.27
CA LYS A 230 -14.54 -4.23 -33.00
C LYS A 230 -13.55 -4.51 -34.13
N THR A 231 -13.36 -3.57 -35.05
CA THR A 231 -12.40 -3.68 -36.13
C THR A 231 -11.35 -2.59 -36.05
N ALA A 232 -10.17 -2.89 -36.60
CA ALA A 232 -9.26 -1.86 -37.06
C ALA A 232 -9.34 -1.78 -38.58
N GLN A 233 -9.11 -0.61 -39.17
CA GLN A 233 -9.11 -0.43 -40.62
C GLN A 233 -7.84 0.29 -41.08
N LEU A 234 -7.39 -0.05 -42.28
CA LEU A 234 -6.27 0.59 -42.94
C LEU A 234 -6.77 1.40 -44.13
N TRP A 235 -6.18 2.57 -44.37
CA TRP A 235 -6.57 3.50 -45.42
C TRP A 235 -5.36 4.02 -46.17
N TYR A 236 -5.50 4.22 -47.48
CA TYR A 236 -4.51 4.95 -48.27
C TYR A 236 -4.68 6.45 -48.07
N VAL A 237 -3.70 7.12 -47.47
CA VAL A 237 -3.76 8.56 -47.15
C VAL A 237 -3.98 9.41 -48.40
N GLY A 238 -3.25 9.13 -49.48
CA GLY A 238 -3.31 9.92 -50.71
C GLY A 238 -4.63 9.80 -51.49
N THR A 239 -5.45 8.78 -51.24
CA THR A 239 -6.73 8.58 -51.96
C THR A 239 -7.95 8.56 -51.06
N GLY A 240 -7.77 8.43 -49.75
CA GLY A 240 -8.84 8.21 -48.77
C GLY A 240 -9.56 6.86 -48.91
N ARG A 241 -9.06 5.92 -49.72
CA ARG A 241 -9.71 4.62 -49.93
C ARG A 241 -9.31 3.62 -48.85
N SER A 242 -10.26 2.77 -48.44
CA SER A 242 -9.99 1.63 -47.57
C SER A 242 -9.00 0.68 -48.24
N LYS A 243 -7.91 0.36 -47.53
CA LYS A 243 -6.88 -0.62 -47.88
C LYS A 243 -7.26 -2.01 -47.38
N ALA A 244 -7.63 -2.13 -46.10
CA ALA A 244 -8.02 -3.40 -45.48
C ALA A 244 -8.92 -3.20 -44.25
N ILE A 245 -9.74 -4.21 -43.93
CA ILE A 245 -10.52 -4.29 -42.69
C ILE A 245 -9.97 -5.44 -41.86
N LEU A 246 -9.43 -5.14 -40.69
CA LEU A 246 -8.76 -6.07 -39.80
C LEU A 246 -9.77 -6.65 -38.80
N LYS A 247 -10.30 -7.84 -39.14
CA LYS A 247 -11.31 -8.53 -38.33
C LYS A 247 -10.67 -9.56 -37.41
N GLY A 248 -11.14 -9.63 -36.17
CA GLY A 248 -10.74 -10.69 -35.24
C GLY A 248 -11.01 -10.37 -33.78
N HIS A 249 -11.04 -9.09 -33.39
CA HIS A 249 -11.39 -8.71 -32.03
C HIS A 249 -12.85 -9.00 -31.71
N THR A 250 -13.14 -9.38 -30.46
CA THR A 250 -14.51 -9.72 -30.02
C THR A 250 -15.21 -8.57 -29.27
N SER A 251 -14.46 -7.52 -28.96
CA SER A 251 -14.86 -6.31 -28.26
C SER A 251 -14.25 -5.08 -28.96
N PRO A 252 -14.65 -3.84 -28.60
CA PRO A 252 -14.10 -2.60 -29.17
C PRO A 252 -12.57 -2.58 -29.29
N VAL A 253 -12.07 -2.05 -30.40
CA VAL A 253 -10.65 -1.71 -30.56
C VAL A 253 -10.50 -0.28 -30.07
N ILE A 254 -9.58 -0.04 -29.13
CA ILE A 254 -9.45 1.27 -28.47
C ILE A 254 -8.16 2.01 -28.80
N SER A 255 -7.17 1.32 -29.37
CA SER A 255 -5.86 1.91 -29.66
C SER A 255 -5.19 1.13 -30.77
N VAL A 256 -4.58 1.86 -31.71
CA VAL A 256 -3.78 1.30 -32.80
C VAL A 256 -2.42 2.00 -32.85
N ALA A 257 -1.35 1.24 -33.11
CA ALA A 257 0.00 1.79 -33.22
C ALA A 257 0.83 1.02 -34.25
N PHE A 258 1.56 1.74 -35.09
CA PHE A 258 2.56 1.17 -35.99
C PHE A 258 3.89 0.98 -35.26
N SER A 259 4.61 -0.09 -35.58
CA SER A 259 6.03 -0.20 -35.25
C SER A 259 6.84 0.87 -36.02
N PRO A 260 7.97 1.35 -35.49
CA PRO A 260 8.76 2.40 -36.13
C PRO A 260 9.31 2.03 -37.52
N ASP A 261 9.50 0.73 -37.78
CA ASP A 261 9.88 0.20 -39.10
C ASP A 261 8.70 0.11 -40.08
N GLY A 262 7.46 0.26 -39.61
CA GLY A 262 6.23 0.16 -40.41
C GLY A 262 5.80 -1.27 -40.72
N ASP A 263 6.56 -2.29 -40.30
CA ASP A 263 6.31 -3.67 -40.67
C ASP A 263 5.17 -4.31 -39.89
N THR A 264 4.81 -3.75 -38.73
CA THR A 264 3.79 -4.31 -37.83
C THR A 264 2.82 -3.24 -37.34
N LEU A 265 1.53 -3.52 -37.43
CA LEU A 265 0.49 -2.75 -36.74
C LEU A 265 0.03 -3.54 -35.51
N ALA A 266 -0.02 -2.91 -34.35
CA ALA A 266 -0.69 -3.42 -33.16
C ALA A 266 -2.08 -2.80 -33.01
N SER A 267 -3.07 -3.60 -32.62
CA SER A 267 -4.38 -3.14 -32.19
C SER A 267 -4.72 -3.70 -30.81
N ALA A 268 -5.04 -2.82 -29.86
CA ALA A 268 -5.46 -3.19 -28.51
C ALA A 268 -6.97 -3.09 -28.36
N SER A 269 -7.55 -3.99 -27.58
CA SER A 269 -9.00 -4.13 -27.46
C SER A 269 -9.45 -4.50 -26.04
N TRP A 270 -10.71 -4.18 -25.76
CA TRP A 270 -11.46 -4.67 -24.59
C TRP A 270 -11.80 -6.17 -24.64
N ASP A 271 -11.24 -6.91 -25.59
CA ASP A 271 -11.24 -8.38 -25.53
C ASP A 271 -10.00 -8.93 -24.80
N ASN A 272 -9.24 -8.03 -24.17
CA ASN A 272 -8.07 -8.30 -23.33
C ASN A 272 -6.87 -8.80 -24.16
N THR A 273 -6.89 -8.56 -25.47
CA THR A 273 -5.82 -8.94 -26.39
C THR A 273 -5.25 -7.77 -27.16
N VAL A 274 -3.96 -7.86 -27.46
CA VAL A 274 -3.34 -7.07 -28.53
C VAL A 274 -3.20 -8.00 -29.73
N ARG A 275 -3.68 -7.57 -30.90
CA ARG A 275 -3.47 -8.29 -32.16
C ARG A 275 -2.43 -7.57 -33.00
N LEU A 276 -1.56 -8.34 -33.63
CA LEU A 276 -0.54 -7.85 -34.52
C LEU A 276 -0.89 -8.18 -35.96
N TRP A 277 -0.68 -7.23 -36.84
CA TRP A 277 -1.06 -7.29 -38.24
C TRP A 277 0.11 -6.90 -39.13
N ASP A 278 0.12 -7.44 -40.34
CA ASP A 278 0.93 -6.97 -41.44
C ASP A 278 0.20 -5.81 -42.13
N PRO A 279 0.73 -4.57 -42.10
CA PRO A 279 0.02 -3.42 -42.62
C PRO A 279 -0.04 -3.36 -44.15
N GLU A 280 0.80 -4.13 -44.85
CA GLU A 280 0.82 -4.16 -46.30
C GLU A 280 -0.28 -5.09 -46.83
N THR A 281 -0.40 -6.27 -46.23
CA THR A 281 -1.33 -7.30 -46.66
C THR A 281 -2.65 -7.29 -45.89
N GLY A 282 -2.70 -6.64 -44.73
CA GLY A 282 -3.81 -6.68 -43.78
C GLY A 282 -3.98 -8.03 -43.08
N GLN A 283 -2.98 -8.92 -43.16
CA GLN A 283 -3.06 -10.25 -42.56
C GLN A 283 -2.75 -10.22 -41.06
N HIS A 284 -3.45 -11.09 -40.31
CA HIS A 284 -3.16 -11.33 -38.90
C HIS A 284 -1.83 -12.06 -38.74
N LYS A 285 -0.92 -11.53 -37.93
CA LYS A 285 0.37 -12.15 -37.60
C LYS A 285 0.25 -13.02 -36.35
N THR A 286 -0.17 -12.42 -35.23
CA THR A 286 -0.26 -13.10 -33.93
C THR A 286 -1.19 -12.37 -32.97
N THR A 287 -1.61 -13.04 -31.91
CA THR A 287 -2.43 -12.47 -30.83
C THR A 287 -1.68 -12.60 -29.51
N LEU A 288 -1.49 -11.49 -28.84
CA LEU A 288 -0.90 -11.39 -27.52
C LEU A 288 -2.03 -11.41 -26.49
N ALA A 289 -2.13 -12.50 -25.74
CA ALA A 289 -3.16 -12.72 -24.73
C ALA A 289 -2.55 -12.85 -23.33
N GLY A 290 -3.41 -12.83 -22.30
CA GLY A 290 -3.03 -13.01 -20.90
C GLY A 290 -2.53 -11.75 -20.19
N GLN A 291 -2.69 -10.58 -20.81
CA GLN A 291 -2.19 -9.27 -20.34
C GLN A 291 -3.16 -8.47 -19.47
N GLY A 292 -4.02 -9.19 -18.74
CA GLY A 292 -4.95 -8.60 -17.80
C GLY A 292 -6.38 -8.49 -18.32
N ASP A 293 -7.06 -7.43 -17.91
CA ASP A 293 -8.43 -7.09 -18.30
C ASP A 293 -8.44 -6.10 -19.49
N TYR A 294 -9.52 -5.33 -19.67
CA TYR A 294 -9.71 -4.40 -20.80
C TYR A 294 -8.49 -3.52 -21.07
N LEU A 295 -7.90 -3.67 -22.26
CA LEU A 295 -6.77 -2.83 -22.68
C LEU A 295 -7.24 -1.41 -22.98
N ARG A 296 -6.37 -0.43 -22.75
CA ARG A 296 -6.68 1.00 -22.94
C ARG A 296 -5.72 1.72 -23.88
N SER A 297 -4.49 1.23 -24.01
CA SER A 297 -3.51 1.80 -24.94
C SER A 297 -2.49 0.76 -25.37
N VAL A 298 -1.92 0.98 -26.55
CA VAL A 298 -0.75 0.27 -27.04
C VAL A 298 0.21 1.25 -27.72
N VAL A 299 1.49 1.20 -27.37
CA VAL A 299 2.53 2.05 -27.96
C VAL A 299 3.83 1.28 -28.14
N PHE A 300 4.50 1.48 -29.28
CA PHE A 300 5.84 0.97 -29.51
C PHE A 300 6.88 1.95 -28.97
N SER A 301 7.99 1.42 -28.47
CA SER A 301 9.19 2.22 -28.24
C SER A 301 9.75 2.73 -29.58
N PRO A 302 10.40 3.91 -29.62
CA PRO A 302 10.92 4.49 -30.87
C PRO A 302 11.97 3.62 -31.58
N ASP A 303 12.69 2.78 -30.83
CA ASP A 303 13.63 1.81 -31.38
C ASP A 303 12.96 0.53 -31.91
N GLY A 304 11.66 0.37 -31.66
CA GLY A 304 10.85 -0.78 -32.08
C GLY A 304 11.08 -2.06 -31.27
N ASN A 305 11.93 -2.05 -30.24
CA ASN A 305 12.29 -3.26 -29.50
C ASN A 305 11.27 -3.64 -28.42
N THR A 306 10.46 -2.68 -27.96
CA THR A 306 9.49 -2.89 -26.88
C THR A 306 8.09 -2.45 -27.31
N LEU A 307 7.09 -3.25 -26.97
CA LEU A 307 5.67 -2.90 -27.04
C LEU A 307 5.13 -2.75 -25.63
N ALA A 308 4.61 -1.57 -25.30
CA ALA A 308 3.89 -1.32 -24.06
C ALA A 308 2.38 -1.43 -24.29
N SER A 309 1.67 -2.08 -23.37
CA SER A 309 0.20 -2.07 -23.34
C SER A 309 -0.32 -1.85 -21.93
N GLY A 310 -1.17 -0.83 -21.77
CA GLY A 310 -1.84 -0.50 -20.51
C GLY A 310 -3.20 -1.19 -20.42
N SER A 311 -3.49 -1.76 -19.26
CA SER A 311 -4.77 -2.44 -18.99
C SER A 311 -5.53 -1.74 -17.86
N SER A 312 -6.86 -1.85 -17.91
CA SER A 312 -7.75 -1.51 -16.80
C SER A 312 -7.45 -2.32 -15.54
N ASP A 313 -6.65 -3.40 -15.67
CA ASP A 313 -6.21 -4.18 -14.54
C ASP A 313 -5.13 -3.55 -13.65
N ASN A 314 -4.84 -2.26 -13.90
CA ASN A 314 -3.80 -1.52 -13.23
C ASN A 314 -2.42 -2.20 -13.43
N THR A 315 -2.19 -2.74 -14.62
CA THR A 315 -0.88 -3.20 -15.06
C THR A 315 -0.50 -2.62 -16.41
N VAL A 316 0.80 -2.39 -16.58
CA VAL A 316 1.40 -2.07 -17.87
C VAL A 316 2.35 -3.19 -18.24
N TRP A 317 2.09 -3.83 -19.39
CA TRP A 317 2.90 -4.92 -19.89
C TRP A 317 3.93 -4.38 -20.87
N LEU A 318 5.20 -4.71 -20.65
CA LEU A 318 6.30 -4.42 -21.57
C LEU A 318 6.73 -5.74 -22.22
N ARG A 319 6.65 -5.78 -23.55
CA ARG A 319 6.96 -6.98 -24.34
C ARG A 319 8.10 -6.73 -25.29
N ASP A 320 9.01 -7.68 -25.36
CA ASP A 320 10.06 -7.72 -26.38
C ASP A 320 9.43 -8.02 -27.74
N THR A 321 9.67 -7.19 -28.76
CA THR A 321 9.02 -7.32 -30.07
C THR A 321 9.64 -8.42 -30.95
N ALA A 322 10.88 -8.83 -30.65
CA ALA A 322 11.54 -9.93 -31.35
C ALA A 322 10.89 -11.29 -31.00
N THR A 323 10.43 -11.44 -29.76
CA THR A 323 9.89 -12.70 -29.22
C THR A 323 8.41 -12.64 -28.84
N TRP A 324 7.86 -11.44 -28.69
CA TRP A 324 6.52 -11.12 -28.16
C TRP A 324 6.25 -11.60 -26.73
N LYS A 325 7.31 -11.99 -26.01
CA LYS A 325 7.21 -12.44 -24.63
C LYS A 325 7.20 -11.22 -23.68
N PRO A 326 6.53 -11.33 -22.52
CA PRO A 326 6.64 -10.32 -21.48
C PRO A 326 8.11 -10.19 -21.05
N ARG A 327 8.66 -8.98 -21.22
CA ARG A 327 9.95 -8.57 -20.66
C ARG A 327 9.77 -8.17 -19.20
N SER A 328 8.74 -7.36 -18.95
CA SER A 328 8.43 -6.81 -17.63
C SER A 328 6.95 -6.47 -17.50
N ILE A 329 6.48 -6.37 -16.27
CA ILE A 329 5.11 -5.95 -15.96
C ILE A 329 5.22 -4.92 -14.85
N LEU A 330 4.88 -3.67 -15.16
CA LEU A 330 4.83 -2.60 -14.18
C LEU A 330 3.60 -2.84 -13.30
N ARG A 331 3.87 -3.13 -12.03
CA ARG A 331 2.88 -3.42 -10.99
C ARG A 331 2.89 -2.28 -9.98
N GLU A 332 1.98 -2.31 -9.01
CA GLU A 332 1.77 -1.31 -7.96
C GLU A 332 0.81 -0.17 -8.29
N TYR A 333 0.28 -0.09 -9.51
CA TYR A 333 -0.99 0.62 -9.72
C TYR A 333 -2.11 -0.16 -9.04
N THR A 334 -3.07 0.59 -8.52
CA THR A 334 -4.04 0.11 -7.54
C THR A 334 -5.42 0.61 -7.89
N ASP A 335 -6.41 -0.18 -7.49
CA ASP A 335 -7.82 0.14 -7.67
C ASP A 335 -8.24 1.15 -6.64
N GLY A 336 -9.33 1.87 -6.90
CA GLY A 336 -9.96 2.71 -5.90
C GLY A 336 -10.14 1.94 -4.59
N ILE A 337 -9.68 2.52 -3.49
CA ILE A 337 -9.66 1.85 -2.19
C ILE A 337 -11.03 2.05 -1.57
N THR A 338 -11.76 0.96 -1.35
CA THR A 338 -13.12 0.98 -0.80
C THR A 338 -13.14 0.83 0.72
N SER A 339 -12.16 0.10 1.26
CA SER A 339 -12.09 -0.19 2.70
C SER A 339 -10.65 -0.48 3.11
N ILE A 340 -10.26 0.00 4.29
CA ILE A 340 -8.97 -0.29 4.92
C ILE A 340 -9.18 -0.85 6.32
N ALA A 341 -8.27 -1.70 6.79
CA ALA A 341 -8.28 -2.21 8.16
C ALA A 341 -6.86 -2.53 8.63
N PHE A 342 -6.46 -1.98 9.77
CA PHE A 342 -5.26 -2.45 10.48
C PHE A 342 -5.56 -3.80 11.17
N SER A 343 -4.56 -4.68 11.22
CA SER A 343 -4.61 -5.81 12.14
C SER A 343 -4.55 -5.28 13.58
N PRO A 344 -5.24 -5.91 14.54
CA PRO A 344 -5.20 -5.49 15.95
C PRO A 344 -3.81 -5.44 16.57
N ASP A 345 -2.87 -6.24 16.06
CA ASP A 345 -1.46 -6.22 16.49
C ASP A 345 -0.63 -5.09 15.83
N GLY A 346 -1.18 -4.34 14.87
CA GLY A 346 -0.53 -3.23 14.18
C GLY A 346 0.50 -3.64 13.12
N THR A 347 0.74 -4.95 12.93
CA THR A 347 1.78 -5.44 12.02
C THR A 347 1.36 -5.44 10.55
N MET A 348 0.05 -5.39 10.27
CA MET A 348 -0.51 -5.49 8.94
C MET A 348 -1.56 -4.42 8.67
N LEU A 349 -1.65 -4.02 7.40
CA LEU A 349 -2.74 -3.21 6.87
C LEU A 349 -3.35 -3.94 5.68
N ALA A 350 -4.65 -4.19 5.72
CA ALA A 350 -5.39 -4.71 4.58
C ALA A 350 -6.09 -3.55 3.84
N THR A 351 -6.08 -3.60 2.52
CA THR A 351 -6.70 -2.58 1.65
C THR A 351 -7.56 -3.27 0.59
N GLY A 352 -8.86 -3.01 0.60
CA GLY A 352 -9.81 -3.54 -0.37
C GLY A 352 -9.89 -2.66 -1.61
N GLY A 353 -9.64 -3.27 -2.77
CA GLY A 353 -9.80 -2.63 -4.07
C GLY A 353 -11.23 -2.74 -4.58
N GLY A 354 -11.73 -1.64 -5.14
CA GLY A 354 -12.98 -1.55 -5.87
C GLY A 354 -12.85 -1.99 -7.33
N TRP A 355 -13.91 -1.73 -8.08
CA TRP A 355 -14.01 -2.03 -9.50
C TRP A 355 -12.94 -1.26 -10.31
N PRO A 356 -12.27 -1.86 -11.30
CA PRO A 356 -12.58 -3.17 -11.91
C PRO A 356 -11.85 -4.39 -11.37
N ASN A 357 -10.78 -4.27 -10.57
CA ASN A 357 -9.91 -5.43 -10.30
C ASN A 357 -10.14 -6.12 -8.96
N ASN A 358 -10.80 -5.43 -8.03
CA ASN A 358 -11.49 -6.06 -6.91
C ASN A 358 -10.58 -6.90 -6.00
N ARG A 359 -9.30 -6.51 -5.88
CA ARG A 359 -8.30 -7.25 -5.11
C ARG A 359 -8.13 -6.66 -3.72
N VAL A 360 -7.97 -7.52 -2.72
CA VAL A 360 -7.49 -7.09 -1.40
C VAL A 360 -5.98 -7.26 -1.36
N ARG A 361 -5.28 -6.21 -0.94
CA ARG A 361 -3.83 -6.24 -0.73
C ARG A 361 -3.55 -6.22 0.76
N LEU A 362 -2.56 -6.99 1.19
CA LEU A 362 -2.08 -7.03 2.56
C LEU A 362 -0.68 -6.46 2.59
N TRP A 363 -0.47 -5.45 3.40
CA TRP A 363 0.79 -4.74 3.58
C TRP A 363 1.37 -5.10 4.94
N ASP A 364 2.67 -5.32 4.96
CA ASP A 364 3.45 -5.45 6.18
C ASP A 364 3.89 -4.05 6.63
N MET A 365 3.45 -3.65 7.82
CA MET A 365 3.66 -2.29 8.33
C MET A 365 5.07 -2.04 8.85
N ASN A 366 5.83 -3.10 9.13
CA ASN A 366 7.22 -2.99 9.57
C ASN A 366 8.16 -2.72 8.39
N THR A 367 7.86 -3.33 7.25
CA THR A 367 8.70 -3.24 6.03
C THR A 367 8.14 -2.32 4.96
N GLY A 368 6.86 -1.95 5.06
CA GLY A 368 6.12 -1.22 4.01
C GLY A 368 5.83 -2.07 2.77
N GLN A 369 6.23 -3.34 2.74
CA GLN A 369 6.11 -4.21 1.57
C GLN A 369 4.77 -4.93 1.53
N ARG A 370 4.31 -5.25 0.31
CA ARG A 370 3.11 -6.06 0.13
C ARG A 370 3.38 -7.52 0.50
N LYS A 371 2.71 -8.01 1.55
CA LYS A 371 2.76 -9.40 2.05
C LYS A 371 1.94 -10.35 1.17
N ALA A 372 0.73 -9.97 0.77
CA ALA A 372 -0.17 -10.83 0.00
C ALA A 372 -1.17 -10.08 -0.89
N ILE A 373 -1.74 -10.79 -1.87
CA ILE A 373 -2.89 -10.34 -2.66
C ILE A 373 -3.96 -11.42 -2.58
N PHE A 374 -5.16 -11.05 -2.14
CA PHE A 374 -6.34 -11.88 -2.14
C PHE A 374 -7.27 -11.49 -3.29
N GLY A 375 -7.86 -12.49 -3.93
CA GLY A 375 -8.87 -12.31 -4.96
C GLY A 375 -10.16 -13.03 -4.61
N GLY A 376 -11.06 -13.07 -5.59
CA GLY A 376 -12.25 -13.89 -5.52
C GLY A 376 -13.55 -13.10 -5.50
N HIS A 377 -13.56 -11.80 -5.21
CA HIS A 377 -14.74 -10.95 -5.34
C HIS A 377 -14.75 -10.32 -6.74
N PRO A 378 -15.43 -10.89 -7.74
CA PRO A 378 -15.25 -10.51 -9.14
C PRO A 378 -15.83 -9.14 -9.49
N ASP A 379 -16.67 -8.53 -8.65
CA ASP A 379 -17.30 -7.23 -8.94
C ASP A 379 -16.99 -6.14 -7.90
N GLY A 380 -16.12 -6.41 -6.92
CA GLY A 380 -15.64 -5.40 -5.97
C GLY A 380 -15.61 -5.87 -4.53
N VAL A 381 -14.65 -5.34 -3.77
CA VAL A 381 -14.63 -5.46 -2.31
C VAL A 381 -15.38 -4.26 -1.73
N SER A 382 -16.27 -4.48 -0.78
CA SER A 382 -17.03 -3.41 -0.12
C SER A 382 -16.52 -3.12 1.29
N SER A 383 -16.10 -4.14 2.02
CA SER A 383 -15.63 -4.00 3.40
C SER A 383 -14.70 -5.15 3.79
N ILE A 384 -13.73 -4.84 4.63
CA ILE A 384 -12.77 -5.79 5.21
C ILE A 384 -12.69 -5.60 6.72
N ALA A 385 -12.45 -6.70 7.44
CA ALA A 385 -12.24 -6.66 8.88
C ALA A 385 -11.31 -7.78 9.35
N PHE A 386 -10.40 -7.47 10.26
CA PHE A 386 -9.62 -8.47 10.98
C PHE A 386 -10.39 -8.99 12.19
N SER A 387 -10.20 -10.26 12.51
CA SER A 387 -10.57 -10.80 13.82
C SER A 387 -9.70 -10.16 14.92
N PRO A 388 -10.19 -10.05 16.17
CA PRO A 388 -9.45 -9.43 17.28
C PRO A 388 -8.07 -10.05 17.58
N ASP A 389 -7.85 -11.31 17.17
CA ASP A 389 -6.59 -12.04 17.31
C ASP A 389 -5.65 -11.91 16.09
N SER A 390 -6.01 -11.08 15.10
CA SER A 390 -5.34 -10.90 13.81
C SER A 390 -5.25 -12.15 12.91
N ARG A 391 -5.80 -13.30 13.30
CA ARG A 391 -5.61 -14.58 12.57
C ARG A 391 -6.59 -14.81 11.45
N THR A 392 -7.64 -14.01 11.33
CA THR A 392 -8.66 -14.15 10.30
C THR A 392 -8.97 -12.80 9.69
N LEU A 393 -8.92 -12.73 8.36
CA LEU A 393 -9.34 -11.57 7.58
C LEU A 393 -10.67 -11.91 6.88
N ALA A 394 -11.73 -11.21 7.25
CA ALA A 394 -13.02 -11.29 6.57
C ALA A 394 -13.08 -10.28 5.42
N ILE A 395 -13.50 -10.75 4.25
CA ILE A 395 -13.66 -9.95 3.04
C ILE A 395 -15.08 -10.14 2.52
N VAL A 396 -15.77 -9.03 2.29
CA VAL A 396 -17.12 -8.99 1.71
C VAL A 396 -17.16 -8.06 0.51
N GLY A 397 -18.12 -8.30 -0.39
CA GLY A 397 -18.17 -7.58 -1.65
C GLY A 397 -19.34 -7.97 -2.54
N TYR A 398 -19.15 -7.69 -3.82
CA TYR A 398 -20.10 -7.93 -4.90
C TYR A 398 -19.66 -9.16 -5.72
N ASP A 399 -20.55 -10.14 -5.84
CA ASP A 399 -20.34 -11.37 -6.63
C ASP A 399 -21.58 -11.57 -7.57
N SER A 400 -21.75 -10.68 -8.55
CA SER A 400 -22.84 -10.65 -9.53
C SER A 400 -22.65 -11.56 -10.77
N THR A 401 -21.55 -12.32 -10.85
CA THR A 401 -21.17 -13.05 -12.07
C THR A 401 -22.30 -13.91 -12.66
N GLY A 402 -22.85 -13.40 -13.76
CA GLY A 402 -23.46 -14.11 -14.89
C GLY A 402 -24.15 -15.44 -14.59
N GLY A 403 -25.48 -15.40 -14.47
CA GLY A 403 -26.35 -16.51 -14.85
C GLY A 403 -26.79 -17.49 -13.77
N ASP A 404 -26.08 -17.65 -12.64
CA ASP A 404 -26.51 -18.61 -11.58
C ASP A 404 -26.06 -18.32 -10.13
N SER A 405 -25.56 -17.13 -9.76
CA SER A 405 -25.14 -16.85 -8.38
C SER A 405 -26.24 -16.16 -7.55
N ARG A 406 -27.15 -16.95 -6.95
CA ARG A 406 -28.19 -16.42 -6.04
C ARG A 406 -27.67 -15.90 -4.69
N TYR A 407 -26.37 -15.96 -4.43
CA TYR A 407 -25.79 -15.56 -3.15
C TYR A 407 -24.44 -14.84 -3.29
N ASN A 408 -24.32 -13.68 -2.64
CA ASN A 408 -23.04 -13.00 -2.44
C ASN A 408 -22.23 -13.71 -1.36
N ARG A 409 -20.90 -13.71 -1.54
CA ARG A 409 -19.98 -14.55 -0.78
C ARG A 409 -19.25 -13.72 0.28
N ILE A 410 -19.05 -14.31 1.46
CA ILE A 410 -18.18 -13.80 2.51
C ILE A 410 -16.97 -14.72 2.55
N ARG A 411 -15.76 -14.20 2.39
CA ARG A 411 -14.54 -15.02 2.37
C ARG A 411 -13.72 -14.74 3.62
N LEU A 412 -13.37 -15.80 4.35
CA LEU A 412 -12.48 -15.73 5.51
C LEU A 412 -11.12 -16.27 5.11
N TRP A 413 -10.08 -15.46 5.29
CA TRP A 413 -8.70 -15.78 4.93
C TRP A 413 -7.82 -15.84 6.16
N ASP A 414 -6.76 -16.63 6.06
CA ASP A 414 -5.64 -16.61 6.98
C ASP A 414 -4.60 -15.59 6.45
N PRO A 415 -4.37 -14.47 7.14
CA PRO A 415 -3.52 -13.39 6.64
C PRO A 415 -2.02 -13.73 6.67
N ASP A 416 -1.60 -14.73 7.45
CA ASP A 416 -0.20 -15.16 7.51
C ASP A 416 0.16 -16.11 6.38
N THR A 417 -0.71 -17.09 6.12
CA THR A 417 -0.48 -18.11 5.10
C THR A 417 -1.02 -17.72 3.72
N GLY A 418 -1.89 -16.73 3.66
CA GLY A 418 -2.56 -16.32 2.44
C GLY A 418 -3.69 -17.27 2.00
N GLN A 419 -4.06 -18.26 2.82
CA GLN A 419 -5.00 -19.33 2.45
C GLN A 419 -6.44 -18.97 2.78
N LEU A 420 -7.37 -19.39 1.91
CA LEU A 420 -8.81 -19.25 2.16
C LEU A 420 -9.23 -20.28 3.22
N LYS A 421 -9.70 -19.83 4.38
CA LYS A 421 -10.23 -20.69 5.44
C LYS A 421 -11.60 -21.23 5.07
N THR A 422 -12.53 -20.35 4.70
CA THR A 422 -13.90 -20.75 4.35
C THR A 422 -14.62 -19.66 3.55
N THR A 423 -15.72 -20.04 2.90
CA THR A 423 -16.65 -19.13 2.21
C THR A 423 -18.04 -19.31 2.78
N LEU A 424 -18.61 -18.23 3.32
CA LEU A 424 -19.97 -18.23 3.87
C LEU A 424 -20.95 -17.75 2.79
N LEU A 425 -22.12 -18.39 2.74
CA LEU A 425 -23.17 -18.13 1.76
C LEU A 425 -24.49 -17.89 2.50
N GLY A 426 -25.20 -16.83 2.15
CA GLY A 426 -26.55 -16.62 2.70
C GLY A 426 -27.18 -15.26 2.41
N HIS A 427 -26.38 -14.26 2.03
CA HIS A 427 -26.91 -12.99 1.51
C HIS A 427 -27.34 -13.16 0.05
N THR A 428 -28.56 -12.75 -0.26
CA THR A 428 -29.10 -12.79 -1.64
C THR A 428 -28.82 -11.52 -2.43
N ASP A 429 -28.26 -10.51 -1.75
CA ASP A 429 -27.92 -9.21 -2.28
C ASP A 429 -26.51 -8.81 -1.82
N SER A 430 -26.00 -7.71 -2.36
CA SER A 430 -24.63 -7.23 -2.15
C SER A 430 -24.37 -7.02 -0.66
N ILE A 431 -23.22 -7.47 -0.18
CA ILE A 431 -22.83 -7.28 1.23
C ILE A 431 -22.00 -5.99 1.26
N LEU A 432 -22.35 -5.04 2.12
CA LEU A 432 -21.71 -3.72 2.15
C LEU A 432 -20.82 -3.53 3.38
N SER A 433 -21.05 -4.27 4.46
CA SER A 433 -20.30 -4.10 5.70
C SER A 433 -20.13 -5.42 6.46
N VAL A 434 -18.98 -5.57 7.11
CA VAL A 434 -18.62 -6.71 7.95
C VAL A 434 -17.91 -6.23 9.23
N ALA A 435 -18.18 -6.88 10.36
CA ALA A 435 -17.48 -6.64 11.61
C ALA A 435 -17.40 -7.90 12.47
N PHE A 436 -16.28 -8.09 13.17
CA PHE A 436 -16.16 -9.09 14.22
C PHE A 436 -16.64 -8.52 15.57
N SER A 437 -17.23 -9.36 16.41
CA SER A 437 -17.42 -9.05 17.81
C SER A 437 -16.06 -8.93 18.52
N PRO A 438 -15.95 -8.13 19.60
CA PRO A 438 -14.69 -7.94 20.32
C PRO A 438 -14.07 -9.24 20.86
N ASP A 439 -14.87 -10.28 21.11
CA ASP A 439 -14.41 -11.60 21.54
C ASP A 439 -14.04 -12.54 20.37
N GLY A 440 -14.22 -12.10 19.12
CA GLY A 440 -13.94 -12.86 17.90
C GLY A 440 -14.93 -13.99 17.60
N LYS A 441 -15.92 -14.27 18.45
CA LYS A 441 -16.80 -15.44 18.32
C LYS A 441 -18.01 -15.23 17.42
N THR A 442 -18.24 -13.99 16.97
CA THR A 442 -19.36 -13.63 16.12
C THR A 442 -18.89 -12.71 15.02
N LEU A 443 -19.27 -13.03 13.78
CA LEU A 443 -19.08 -12.17 12.61
C LEU A 443 -20.44 -11.63 12.19
N ALA A 444 -20.62 -10.32 12.11
CA ALA A 444 -21.81 -9.69 11.59
C ALA A 444 -21.60 -9.26 10.14
N THR A 445 -22.57 -9.54 9.26
CA THR A 445 -22.57 -9.07 7.87
C THR A 445 -23.92 -8.45 7.52
N GLY A 446 -23.88 -7.33 6.81
CA GLY A 446 -25.06 -6.56 6.41
C GLY A 446 -24.88 -5.98 5.02
N GLY A 447 -25.99 -5.81 4.30
CA GLY A 447 -25.95 -5.33 2.93
C GLY A 447 -27.32 -5.06 2.32
N GLY A 448 -27.33 -4.84 1.01
CA GLY A 448 -28.50 -4.56 0.18
C GLY A 448 -28.13 -3.84 -1.12
N ARG A 449 -29.04 -3.79 -2.10
CA ARG A 449 -28.77 -3.30 -3.45
C ARG A 449 -28.42 -1.81 -3.50
N GLN A 450 -27.29 -1.48 -4.11
CA GLN A 450 -26.96 -0.13 -4.57
C GLN A 450 -27.72 0.14 -5.89
N GLY A 451 -28.66 1.09 -5.90
CA GLY A 451 -29.36 1.49 -7.12
C GLY A 451 -30.58 2.38 -6.89
N ASN A 452 -30.84 3.30 -7.81
CA ASN A 452 -32.00 4.21 -7.81
C ASN A 452 -33.23 3.62 -8.51
N ASN A 453 -33.11 2.45 -9.15
CA ASN A 453 -34.22 1.80 -9.85
C ASN A 453 -34.96 0.84 -8.92
N VAL A 454 -36.04 1.34 -8.34
CA VAL A 454 -36.99 0.59 -7.51
C VAL A 454 -37.85 -0.29 -8.42
N GLY A 455 -37.29 -1.38 -8.92
CA GLY A 455 -38.03 -2.46 -9.57
C GLY A 455 -38.27 -3.60 -8.59
N SER A 456 -39.54 -3.80 -8.22
CA SER A 456 -40.26 -4.92 -7.55
C SER A 456 -39.58 -6.21 -7.03
N TRP A 457 -38.30 -6.22 -6.64
CA TRP A 457 -37.65 -7.38 -6.01
C TRP A 457 -37.33 -7.05 -4.55
N GLU A 458 -37.61 -7.98 -3.62
CA GLU A 458 -37.35 -7.80 -2.18
C GLU A 458 -35.86 -7.57 -1.91
N GLN A 459 -35.52 -6.45 -1.28
CA GLN A 459 -34.15 -6.14 -0.81
C GLN A 459 -33.78 -7.04 0.38
N ASP A 460 -32.53 -7.49 0.46
CA ASP A 460 -32.01 -8.27 1.60
C ASP A 460 -31.74 -7.38 2.83
N LYS A 461 -32.79 -6.82 3.42
CA LYS A 461 -32.77 -5.96 4.63
C LYS A 461 -32.52 -6.77 5.90
N LYS A 462 -31.39 -7.45 5.96
CA LYS A 462 -31.04 -8.40 7.02
C LYS A 462 -29.58 -8.25 7.42
N VAL A 463 -29.32 -8.38 8.71
CA VAL A 463 -27.99 -8.63 9.25
C VAL A 463 -27.89 -10.10 9.62
N ARG A 464 -26.80 -10.76 9.25
CA ARG A 464 -26.54 -12.16 9.57
C ARG A 464 -25.38 -12.23 10.56
N LEU A 465 -25.55 -13.02 11.60
CA LEU A 465 -24.52 -13.30 12.61
C LEU A 465 -23.99 -14.71 12.37
N TRP A 466 -22.69 -14.85 12.17
CA TRP A 466 -22.01 -16.09 11.87
C TRP A 466 -21.04 -16.45 12.98
N ASP A 467 -20.76 -17.74 13.12
CA ASP A 467 -19.63 -18.25 13.86
C ASP A 467 -18.43 -18.34 12.89
N PRO A 468 -17.37 -17.54 13.07
CA PRO A 468 -16.28 -17.46 12.10
C PRO A 468 -15.39 -18.70 12.06
N ASP A 469 -15.35 -19.50 13.13
CA ASP A 469 -14.53 -20.71 13.20
C ASP A 469 -15.20 -21.89 12.49
N THR A 470 -16.51 -22.04 12.69
CA THR A 470 -17.30 -23.13 12.12
C THR A 470 -17.96 -22.77 10.77
N GLY A 471 -18.08 -21.46 10.48
CA GLY A 471 -18.82 -20.92 9.35
C GLY A 471 -20.34 -21.05 9.47
N GLN A 472 -20.87 -21.42 10.64
CA GLN A 472 -22.31 -21.60 10.82
C GLN A 472 -23.04 -20.28 11.04
N LEU A 473 -24.26 -20.18 10.52
CA LEU A 473 -25.13 -19.05 10.78
C LEU A 473 -25.73 -19.17 12.20
N LYS A 474 -25.42 -18.23 13.08
CA LYS A 474 -25.91 -18.17 14.47
C LYS A 474 -27.30 -17.54 14.54
N ALA A 475 -27.52 -16.46 13.80
CA ALA A 475 -28.76 -15.69 13.85
C ALA A 475 -28.97 -14.79 12.63
N ILE A 476 -30.21 -14.36 12.43
CA ILE A 476 -30.60 -13.36 11.43
C ILE A 476 -31.39 -12.27 12.14
N ILE A 477 -30.89 -11.04 12.09
CA ILE A 477 -31.60 -9.86 12.56
C ILE A 477 -32.48 -9.35 11.42
N THR A 478 -33.77 -9.22 11.69
CA THR A 478 -34.80 -8.71 10.77
C THR A 478 -35.50 -7.48 11.38
N GLY A 479 -36.14 -6.66 10.55
CA GLY A 479 -36.76 -5.40 10.99
C GLY A 479 -35.89 -4.16 10.71
N LEU A 480 -34.88 -4.33 9.86
CA LEU A 480 -34.07 -3.23 9.34
C LEU A 480 -34.91 -2.39 8.38
N THR A 481 -34.71 -1.08 8.44
CA THR A 481 -35.54 -0.14 7.69
C THR A 481 -35.15 -0.07 6.20
N ASP A 482 -33.87 -0.25 5.89
CA ASP A 482 -33.31 -0.32 4.52
C ASP A 482 -32.00 -1.14 4.50
N SER A 483 -31.28 -1.09 3.38
CA SER A 483 -29.97 -1.66 3.15
C SER A 483 -28.95 -1.08 4.14
N VAL A 484 -28.19 -1.97 4.78
CA VAL A 484 -27.16 -1.61 5.77
C VAL A 484 -25.88 -1.21 5.05
N ARG A 485 -25.42 0.01 5.26
CA ARG A 485 -24.17 0.54 4.69
C ARG A 485 -22.98 0.36 5.63
N SER A 486 -23.22 0.44 6.92
CA SER A 486 -22.19 0.28 7.95
C SER A 486 -22.78 -0.45 9.14
N LEU A 487 -22.00 -1.33 9.75
CA LEU A 487 -22.33 -1.97 11.01
C LEU A 487 -21.10 -2.08 11.90
N VAL A 488 -21.29 -2.01 13.21
CA VAL A 488 -20.20 -2.06 14.19
C VAL A 488 -20.70 -2.58 15.52
N PHE A 489 -19.93 -3.42 16.19
CA PHE A 489 -20.20 -3.85 17.55
C PHE A 489 -19.75 -2.80 18.56
N SER A 490 -20.47 -2.66 19.66
CA SER A 490 -19.97 -1.94 20.83
C SER A 490 -18.72 -2.65 21.39
N PRO A 491 -17.80 -1.93 22.07
CA PRO A 491 -16.58 -2.53 22.63
C PRO A 491 -16.83 -3.67 23.62
N ASP A 492 -17.99 -3.69 24.27
CA ASP A 492 -18.42 -4.77 25.17
C ASP A 492 -19.12 -5.94 24.44
N GLY A 493 -19.35 -5.84 23.13
CA GLY A 493 -20.00 -6.85 22.29
C GLY A 493 -21.51 -6.99 22.49
N ASN A 494 -22.14 -6.17 23.33
CA ASN A 494 -23.57 -6.33 23.68
C ASN A 494 -24.53 -5.68 22.69
N ILE A 495 -24.09 -4.61 22.02
CA ILE A 495 -24.87 -3.80 21.10
C ILE A 495 -24.26 -3.90 19.70
N LEU A 496 -25.12 -4.04 18.69
CA LEU A 496 -24.75 -3.85 17.30
C LEU A 496 -25.42 -2.58 16.78
N ALA A 497 -24.63 -1.62 16.32
CA ALA A 497 -25.12 -0.45 15.61
C ALA A 497 -25.14 -0.73 14.09
N THR A 498 -26.18 -0.26 13.42
CA THR A 498 -26.35 -0.39 11.97
C THR A 498 -26.76 0.97 11.39
N GLY A 499 -26.07 1.41 10.35
CA GLY A 499 -26.40 2.61 9.57
C GLY A 499 -27.03 2.24 8.23
N SER A 500 -28.13 2.91 7.88
CA SER A 500 -28.96 2.55 6.74
C SER A 500 -29.14 3.69 5.74
N ARG A 501 -29.45 3.32 4.49
CA ARG A 501 -29.66 4.25 3.37
C ARG A 501 -30.83 5.21 3.59
N ASP A 502 -31.84 4.80 4.35
CA ASP A 502 -33.06 5.57 4.60
C ASP A 502 -32.92 6.63 5.71
N ARG A 503 -31.67 6.95 6.09
CA ARG A 503 -31.26 7.97 7.08
C ARG A 503 -31.39 7.53 8.53
N ASN A 504 -31.80 6.28 8.76
CA ASN A 504 -31.91 5.72 10.09
C ASN A 504 -30.62 5.00 10.47
N PHE A 505 -30.34 5.00 11.77
CA PHE A 505 -29.42 4.05 12.36
C PHE A 505 -30.11 3.33 13.52
N GLN A 506 -29.86 2.03 13.64
CA GLN A 506 -30.56 1.17 14.58
C GLN A 506 -29.57 0.48 15.51
N LEU A 507 -29.94 0.42 16.79
CA LEU A 507 -29.21 -0.30 17.83
C LEU A 507 -29.92 -1.62 18.12
N TRP A 508 -29.16 -2.71 18.14
CA TRP A 508 -29.68 -4.05 18.33
C TRP A 508 -28.96 -4.72 19.49
N ASN A 509 -29.71 -5.48 20.29
CA ASN A 509 -29.08 -6.34 21.29
C ASN A 509 -28.58 -7.60 20.60
N VAL A 510 -27.28 -7.87 20.71
CA VAL A 510 -26.62 -8.99 20.00
C VAL A 510 -27.15 -10.34 20.47
N HIS A 511 -27.44 -10.49 21.76
CA HIS A 511 -27.87 -11.74 22.37
C HIS A 511 -29.33 -12.06 22.08
N THR A 512 -30.22 -11.07 22.22
CA THR A 512 -31.67 -11.26 22.02
C THR A 512 -32.13 -11.01 20.60
N GLN A 513 -31.28 -10.38 19.76
CA GLN A 513 -31.58 -9.95 18.39
C GLN A 513 -32.73 -8.94 18.30
N GLN A 514 -33.11 -8.35 19.44
CA GLN A 514 -34.18 -7.37 19.51
C GLN A 514 -33.67 -5.96 19.24
N LEU A 515 -34.50 -5.18 18.54
CA LEU A 515 -34.29 -3.76 18.33
C LEU A 515 -34.33 -3.04 19.67
N ILE A 516 -33.25 -2.34 20.01
CA ILE A 516 -33.16 -1.47 21.18
C ILE A 516 -33.76 -0.11 20.85
N ALA A 517 -33.36 0.47 19.71
CA ALA A 517 -33.82 1.77 19.25
C ALA A 517 -33.63 1.94 17.74
N THR A 518 -34.56 2.64 17.11
CA THR A 518 -34.35 3.27 15.80
C THR A 518 -34.16 4.75 16.03
N LEU A 519 -32.99 5.26 15.65
CA LEU A 519 -32.63 6.66 15.77
C LEU A 519 -32.51 7.23 14.36
N ARG A 520 -32.83 8.51 14.24
CA ARG A 520 -32.79 9.22 12.97
C ARG A 520 -32.00 10.49 13.16
N GLY A 521 -30.89 10.55 12.44
CA GLY A 521 -30.05 11.73 12.35
C GLY A 521 -30.61 12.73 11.35
N ASP A 522 -29.72 13.21 10.49
CA ASP A 522 -30.00 14.23 9.48
C ASP A 522 -30.92 13.74 8.32
N ARG A 523 -31.11 14.59 7.31
CA ARG A 523 -31.85 14.33 6.07
C ARG A 523 -31.12 13.38 5.11
N ASN A 524 -29.89 12.98 5.45
CA ASN A 524 -28.98 12.25 4.59
C ASN A 524 -28.76 10.77 4.99
N PRO A 525 -28.45 9.88 4.04
CA PRO A 525 -28.15 8.48 4.33
C PRO A 525 -27.00 8.33 5.33
N VAL A 526 -27.08 7.33 6.21
CA VAL A 526 -25.98 7.01 7.12
C VAL A 526 -24.97 6.14 6.37
N ASN A 527 -23.77 6.67 6.15
CA ASN A 527 -22.70 5.98 5.45
C ASN A 527 -21.80 5.18 6.40
N SER A 528 -21.50 5.74 7.57
CA SER A 528 -20.57 5.14 8.52
C SER A 528 -21.03 5.35 9.96
N VAL A 529 -20.79 4.34 10.80
CA VAL A 529 -21.05 4.39 12.24
C VAL A 529 -19.84 3.84 13.00
N ALA A 530 -19.46 4.46 14.12
CA ALA A 530 -18.37 4.00 14.97
C ALA A 530 -18.67 4.27 16.45
N PHE A 531 -18.37 3.31 17.32
CA PHE A 531 -18.41 3.52 18.76
C PHE A 531 -17.09 4.12 19.27
N SER A 532 -17.16 4.97 20.28
CA SER A 532 -16.00 5.32 21.09
C SER A 532 -15.46 4.07 21.77
N PRO A 533 -14.15 4.01 22.10
CA PRO A 533 -13.55 2.84 22.76
C PRO A 533 -14.17 2.49 24.12
N ASP A 534 -14.78 3.46 24.80
CA ASP A 534 -15.52 3.25 26.05
C ASP A 534 -17.00 2.85 25.85
N GLY A 535 -17.47 2.80 24.60
CA GLY A 535 -18.82 2.41 24.20
C GLY A 535 -19.93 3.41 24.54
N LYS A 536 -19.60 4.60 25.07
CA LYS A 536 -20.60 5.58 25.52
C LYS A 536 -21.08 6.50 24.42
N THR A 537 -20.26 6.75 23.42
CA THR A 537 -20.56 7.64 22.30
C THR A 537 -20.62 6.86 20.99
N LEU A 538 -21.61 7.17 20.17
CA LEU A 538 -21.71 6.69 18.80
C LEU A 538 -21.54 7.87 17.84
N ALA A 539 -20.51 7.82 17.00
CA ALA A 539 -20.35 8.73 15.87
C ALA A 539 -21.11 8.18 14.66
N VAL A 540 -21.84 9.07 13.99
CA VAL A 540 -22.65 8.76 12.80
C VAL A 540 -22.28 9.74 11.69
N GLY A 541 -21.65 9.23 10.63
CA GLY A 541 -21.28 9.99 9.44
C GLY A 541 -22.37 9.89 8.37
N SER A 542 -22.82 11.04 7.88
CA SER A 542 -23.88 11.16 6.88
C SER A 542 -23.31 11.48 5.50
N GLY A 543 -23.75 10.73 4.49
CA GLY A 543 -23.33 10.89 3.10
C GLY A 543 -24.25 11.78 2.25
N HIS A 544 -24.13 11.69 0.93
CA HIS A 544 -25.00 12.42 0.02
C HIS A 544 -26.40 11.80 -0.10
N GLY A 545 -27.47 12.62 0.02
CA GLY A 545 -28.85 12.25 -0.25
C GLY A 545 -29.41 12.97 -1.48
N ASN A 546 -30.54 12.50 -2.04
CA ASN A 546 -31.19 13.17 -3.19
C ASN A 546 -31.69 14.62 -2.89
N TRP A 547 -31.56 15.13 -1.66
CA TRP A 547 -32.29 16.32 -1.18
C TRP A 547 -31.48 17.23 -0.23
N GLY A 548 -30.16 17.07 -0.11
CA GLY A 548 -29.32 17.92 0.76
C GLY A 548 -27.82 17.76 0.44
N THR A 549 -27.11 18.88 0.39
CA THR A 549 -25.74 19.01 -0.15
C THR A 549 -24.62 18.86 0.86
N GLU A 550 -24.93 18.71 2.17
CA GLU A 550 -23.91 18.74 3.22
C GLU A 550 -23.80 17.46 4.05
N GLY A 551 -22.61 16.86 4.13
CA GLY A 551 -22.33 15.76 5.04
C GLY A 551 -22.11 16.24 6.47
N LEU A 552 -22.65 15.50 7.44
CA LEU A 552 -22.57 15.82 8.86
C LEU A 552 -22.03 14.64 9.65
N VAL A 553 -21.31 14.95 10.72
CA VAL A 553 -20.91 13.97 11.74
C VAL A 553 -21.66 14.26 13.03
N GLN A 554 -22.47 13.31 13.48
CA GLN A 554 -23.26 13.45 14.70
C GLN A 554 -22.73 12.53 15.79
N LEU A 555 -22.56 13.05 16.99
CA LEU A 555 -22.19 12.31 18.19
C LEU A 555 -23.43 12.07 19.04
N TRP A 556 -23.69 10.81 19.38
CA TRP A 556 -24.86 10.40 20.14
C TRP A 556 -24.45 9.69 21.42
N ASP A 557 -25.16 9.93 22.51
CA ASP A 557 -25.00 9.15 23.73
C ASP A 557 -25.74 7.82 23.58
N VAL A 558 -25.05 6.72 23.79
CA VAL A 558 -25.59 5.37 23.55
C VAL A 558 -26.66 4.99 24.58
N ALA A 559 -26.52 5.47 25.81
CA ALA A 559 -27.42 5.13 26.91
C ALA A 559 -28.70 5.98 26.89
N THR A 560 -28.58 7.30 26.77
CA THR A 560 -29.71 8.24 26.74
C THR A 560 -30.35 8.31 25.36
N ARG A 561 -29.59 7.98 24.30
CA ARG A 561 -30.00 8.07 22.89
C ARG A 561 -30.26 9.51 22.44
N GLU A 562 -29.61 10.46 23.12
CA GLU A 562 -29.67 11.88 22.81
C GLU A 562 -28.48 12.32 21.97
N LEU A 563 -28.71 13.32 21.12
CA LEU A 563 -27.66 13.96 20.34
C LEU A 563 -26.76 14.80 21.26
N ILE A 564 -25.47 14.48 21.31
CA ILE A 564 -24.45 15.21 22.09
C ILE A 564 -23.98 16.45 21.31
N ALA A 565 -23.69 16.27 20.02
CA ALA A 565 -23.15 17.32 19.15
C ALA A 565 -23.30 16.95 17.67
N THR A 566 -23.33 17.98 16.82
CA THR A 566 -23.10 17.85 15.38
C THR A 566 -21.79 18.58 15.07
N LEU A 567 -20.82 17.88 14.50
CA LEU A 567 -19.58 18.45 14.00
C LEU A 567 -19.84 18.89 12.56
N THR A 568 -19.74 20.19 12.31
CA THR A 568 -19.92 20.81 11.00
C THR A 568 -18.56 21.07 10.39
N GLY A 569 -18.18 20.25 9.42
CA GLY A 569 -16.93 20.35 8.67
C GLY A 569 -17.02 21.25 7.44
N ASP A 570 -16.43 20.78 6.36
CA ASP A 570 -16.40 21.39 5.03
C ASP A 570 -17.73 21.32 4.27
N GLY A 571 -18.68 20.52 4.77
CA GLY A 571 -19.95 20.25 4.11
C GLY A 571 -19.85 19.11 3.08
N ASN A 572 -18.71 18.45 2.93
CA ASN A 572 -18.61 17.32 2.00
C ASN A 572 -19.25 16.06 2.59
N PRO A 573 -19.71 15.11 1.76
CA PRO A 573 -20.29 13.87 2.24
C PRO A 573 -19.27 13.07 3.05
N VAL A 574 -19.70 12.57 4.21
CA VAL A 574 -18.85 11.77 5.09
C VAL A 574 -18.99 10.30 4.71
N ASN A 575 -17.90 9.69 4.26
CA ASN A 575 -17.90 8.28 3.84
C ASN A 575 -17.45 7.35 4.96
N SER A 576 -16.55 7.81 5.84
CA SER A 576 -16.01 6.99 6.92
C SER A 576 -15.73 7.81 8.17
N VAL A 577 -16.04 7.22 9.34
CA VAL A 577 -15.70 7.79 10.65
C VAL A 577 -14.99 6.73 11.49
N ALA A 578 -13.97 7.14 12.23
CA ALA A 578 -13.23 6.25 13.14
C ALA A 578 -12.79 7.01 14.40
N PHE A 579 -12.95 6.41 15.57
CA PHE A 579 -12.35 6.94 16.79
C PHE A 579 -10.91 6.46 16.92
N SER A 580 -10.05 7.31 17.47
CA SER A 580 -8.73 6.91 17.95
C SER A 580 -8.84 5.86 19.06
N PRO A 581 -7.84 4.99 19.25
CA PRO A 581 -7.86 3.96 20.29
C PRO A 581 -8.04 4.50 21.72
N ASN A 582 -7.58 5.74 21.96
CA ASN A 582 -7.73 6.43 23.24
C ASN A 582 -9.05 7.21 23.37
N GLY A 583 -9.86 7.29 22.30
CA GLY A 583 -11.16 7.95 22.26
C GLY A 583 -11.12 9.49 22.31
N ARG A 584 -9.92 10.11 22.27
CA ARG A 584 -9.78 11.58 22.36
C ARG A 584 -10.05 12.26 21.03
N THR A 585 -9.70 11.61 19.93
CA THR A 585 -9.89 12.14 18.58
C THR A 585 -10.80 11.27 17.72
N LEU A 586 -11.45 11.90 16.76
CA LEU A 586 -12.27 11.27 15.74
C LEU A 586 -11.73 11.69 14.36
N ALA A 587 -11.42 10.71 13.51
CA ALA A 587 -11.06 10.96 12.11
C ALA A 587 -12.29 10.75 11.22
N THR A 588 -12.40 11.59 10.20
CA THR A 588 -13.52 11.59 9.25
C THR A 588 -12.98 11.73 7.84
N GLY A 589 -13.29 10.75 6.98
CA GLY A 589 -12.96 10.77 5.55
C GLY A 589 -14.12 11.35 4.74
N HIS A 590 -13.81 12.34 3.92
CA HIS A 590 -14.77 13.12 3.16
C HIS A 590 -14.50 13.05 1.65
N GLY A 591 -15.51 13.46 0.89
CA GLY A 591 -15.38 13.74 -0.53
C GLY A 591 -16.29 12.89 -1.41
N ASP A 592 -16.45 13.37 -2.63
CA ASP A 592 -17.04 12.68 -3.76
C ASP A 592 -16.33 13.15 -5.04
N TRP A 593 -16.80 12.67 -6.19
CA TRP A 593 -16.28 13.02 -7.51
C TRP A 593 -16.41 14.52 -7.88
N LYS A 594 -17.02 15.38 -7.03
CA LYS A 594 -17.19 16.81 -7.27
C LYS A 594 -16.51 17.71 -6.24
N THR A 595 -16.07 17.15 -5.13
CA THR A 595 -15.68 17.92 -3.94
C THR A 595 -14.26 17.60 -3.52
N GLU A 596 -13.62 18.54 -2.82
CA GLU A 596 -12.28 18.32 -2.30
C GLU A 596 -12.26 17.12 -1.37
N SER A 597 -11.32 16.20 -1.63
CA SER A 597 -11.21 14.95 -0.89
C SER A 597 -10.25 15.12 0.27
N ILE A 598 -10.82 15.29 1.47
CA ILE A 598 -10.06 15.63 2.68
C ILE A 598 -10.27 14.62 3.79
N VAL A 599 -9.31 14.60 4.71
CA VAL A 599 -9.44 13.90 6.00
C VAL A 599 -9.42 14.94 7.11
N GLN A 600 -10.43 14.92 7.97
CA GLN A 600 -10.50 15.84 9.11
C GLN A 600 -10.32 15.08 10.42
N LEU A 601 -9.58 15.69 11.35
CA LEU A 601 -9.34 15.17 12.69
C LEU A 601 -9.99 16.11 13.71
N TRP A 602 -10.80 15.55 14.60
CA TRP A 602 -11.61 16.30 15.56
C TRP A 602 -11.26 15.91 16.99
N ASP A 603 -11.28 16.87 17.91
CA ASP A 603 -11.24 16.58 19.36
C ASP A 603 -12.66 16.23 19.82
N VAL A 604 -12.82 15.04 20.40
CA VAL A 604 -14.13 14.51 20.81
C VAL A 604 -14.71 15.28 22.00
N ARG A 605 -13.85 15.84 22.86
CA ARG A 605 -14.25 16.55 24.08
C ARG A 605 -14.61 18.00 23.79
N THR A 606 -13.75 18.72 23.07
CA THR A 606 -13.99 20.13 22.73
C THR A 606 -14.93 20.28 21.54
N LYS A 607 -15.02 19.25 20.69
CA LYS A 607 -15.79 19.23 19.43
C LYS A 607 -15.20 20.17 18.38
N GLU A 608 -13.93 20.53 18.53
CA GLU A 608 -13.21 21.42 17.62
C GLU A 608 -12.41 20.60 16.61
N LEU A 609 -12.24 21.17 15.41
CA LEU A 609 -11.37 20.63 14.37
C LEU A 609 -9.90 20.83 14.78
N ILE A 610 -9.13 19.75 14.82
CA ILE A 610 -7.70 19.74 15.14
C ILE A 610 -6.88 20.00 13.87
N ALA A 611 -7.16 19.23 12.81
CA ALA A 611 -6.38 19.26 11.59
C ALA A 611 -7.24 18.85 10.38
N THR A 612 -6.85 19.36 9.21
CA THR A 612 -7.37 18.94 7.91
C THR A 612 -6.19 18.48 7.07
N PHE A 613 -6.19 17.20 6.71
CA PHE A 613 -5.21 16.62 5.80
C PHE A 613 -5.76 16.63 4.37
N THR A 614 -4.96 17.13 3.44
CA THR A 614 -5.27 17.22 2.01
C THR A 614 -4.23 16.44 1.22
N GLY A 615 -4.59 15.96 0.02
CA GLY A 615 -3.63 15.29 -0.86
C GLY A 615 -4.17 14.08 -1.62
N HIS A 616 -5.33 13.56 -1.23
CA HIS A 616 -6.10 12.65 -2.07
C HIS A 616 -6.74 13.42 -3.23
N THR A 617 -6.84 12.76 -4.38
CA THR A 617 -7.36 13.37 -5.63
C THR A 617 -8.78 12.93 -5.94
N ASP A 618 -9.32 12.01 -5.14
CA ASP A 618 -10.69 11.49 -5.23
C ASP A 618 -11.18 11.07 -3.83
N ALA A 619 -12.45 10.72 -3.73
CA ALA A 619 -13.19 10.52 -2.48
C ALA A 619 -12.45 9.61 -1.49
N VAL A 620 -12.33 10.05 -0.23
CA VAL A 620 -11.78 9.21 0.84
C VAL A 620 -12.88 8.29 1.35
N ASN A 621 -12.80 7.01 0.97
CA ASN A 621 -13.84 6.03 1.27
C ASN A 621 -13.69 5.40 2.67
N SER A 622 -12.47 5.36 3.21
CA SER A 622 -12.20 4.65 4.46
C SER A 622 -11.04 5.28 5.22
N VAL A 623 -11.23 5.49 6.53
CA VAL A 623 -10.19 5.94 7.46
C VAL A 623 -10.05 4.97 8.62
N ALA A 624 -8.83 4.75 9.10
CA ALA A 624 -8.55 3.87 10.23
C ALA A 624 -7.31 4.34 11.00
N PHE A 625 -7.40 4.38 12.32
CA PHE A 625 -6.22 4.58 13.17
C PHE A 625 -5.43 3.27 13.29
N SER A 626 -4.12 3.38 13.37
CA SER A 626 -3.29 2.28 13.87
C SER A 626 -3.68 1.94 15.31
N PRO A 627 -3.50 0.68 15.77
CA PRO A 627 -3.86 0.28 17.13
C PRO A 627 -3.14 1.07 18.23
N ASP A 628 -1.95 1.57 17.95
CA ASP A 628 -1.18 2.44 18.85
C ASP A 628 -1.64 3.91 18.83
N GLY A 629 -2.45 4.30 17.85
CA GLY A 629 -3.02 5.64 17.71
C GLY A 629 -2.07 6.70 17.13
N TYR A 630 -0.85 6.34 16.73
CA TYR A 630 0.14 7.29 16.21
C TYR A 630 0.04 7.53 14.70
N MET A 631 -0.65 6.64 13.98
CA MET A 631 -0.85 6.74 12.54
C MET A 631 -2.34 6.75 12.20
N LEU A 632 -2.67 7.52 11.18
CA LEU A 632 -3.96 7.45 10.51
C LEU A 632 -3.73 6.96 9.09
N ALA A 633 -4.46 5.94 8.66
CA ALA A 633 -4.53 5.56 7.27
C ALA A 633 -5.81 6.12 6.64
N SER A 634 -5.71 6.61 5.40
CA SER A 634 -6.86 6.97 4.57
C SER A 634 -6.76 6.30 3.21
N GLY A 635 -7.81 5.59 2.81
CA GLY A 635 -7.94 4.98 1.49
C GLY A 635 -8.91 5.76 0.62
N SER A 636 -8.50 6.05 -0.61
CA SER A 636 -9.26 6.85 -1.58
C SER A 636 -9.58 6.11 -2.88
N ASP A 637 -10.64 6.55 -3.56
CA ASP A 637 -10.97 6.10 -4.93
C ASP A 637 -9.87 6.45 -5.96
N ASP A 638 -8.96 7.37 -5.62
CA ASP A 638 -7.75 7.66 -6.41
C ASP A 638 -6.79 6.46 -6.50
N GLY A 639 -7.07 5.41 -5.73
CA GLY A 639 -6.35 4.15 -5.72
C GLY A 639 -5.20 4.13 -4.73
N THR A 640 -4.99 5.16 -3.94
CA THR A 640 -3.90 5.22 -2.97
C THR A 640 -4.38 5.06 -1.53
N VAL A 641 -3.46 4.64 -0.68
CA VAL A 641 -3.59 4.80 0.78
C VAL A 641 -2.51 5.75 1.26
N LEU A 642 -2.91 6.82 1.93
CA LEU A 642 -1.98 7.71 2.61
C LEU A 642 -1.90 7.34 4.10
N LEU A 643 -0.67 7.29 4.60
CA LEU A 643 -0.36 7.06 6.00
C LEU A 643 0.09 8.39 6.62
N TRP A 644 -0.73 8.97 7.48
CA TRP A 644 -0.50 10.24 8.15
C TRP A 644 0.13 10.00 9.51
N ASN A 645 1.15 10.80 9.84
CA ASN A 645 1.63 10.86 11.21
C ASN A 645 0.71 11.77 12.03
N LEU A 646 0.28 11.27 13.19
CA LEU A 646 -0.50 12.06 14.16
C LEU A 646 0.36 12.61 15.29
N LEU A 647 1.67 12.36 15.23
CA LEU A 647 2.66 13.07 16.03
C LEU A 647 2.85 14.47 15.43
N PRO A 648 2.91 15.53 16.25
CA PRO A 648 3.13 16.87 15.73
C PRO A 648 4.47 16.95 14.98
N PRO A 649 4.56 17.74 13.89
CA PRO A 649 5.81 17.96 13.18
C PRO A 649 6.88 18.52 14.13
N THR A 650 8.06 17.90 14.06
CA THR A 650 9.23 18.09 14.93
C THR A 650 9.95 19.43 14.71
N ASP A 651 9.25 20.56 14.69
CA ASP A 651 9.86 21.90 14.58
C ASP A 651 9.30 22.95 15.56
N THR A 652 8.59 22.51 16.60
CA THR A 652 8.37 23.33 17.80
C THR A 652 8.79 22.53 19.03
N PRO A 653 9.43 23.13 20.06
CA PRO A 653 9.80 22.40 21.27
C PRO A 653 8.51 21.80 21.84
N SER A 654 8.43 20.47 21.78
CA SER A 654 7.33 19.67 22.33
C SER A 654 7.14 20.07 23.79
N GLN A 655 5.89 20.24 24.21
CA GLN A 655 5.61 20.25 25.64
C GLN A 655 6.15 18.92 26.22
N PRO A 656 6.83 18.95 27.37
CA PRO A 656 7.43 17.75 27.95
C PRO A 656 6.34 16.70 28.19
N THR A 657 6.50 15.52 27.59
CA THR A 657 5.66 14.36 27.91
C THR A 657 6.07 13.85 29.29
N ILE A 658 5.15 13.24 30.05
CA ILE A 658 5.50 12.67 31.37
C ILE A 658 6.54 11.55 31.28
N TYR A 659 6.81 11.01 30.08
CA TYR A 659 7.78 9.97 29.80
C TYR A 659 9.18 10.52 29.45
N ASP A 660 9.28 11.81 29.14
CA ASP A 660 10.53 12.57 29.02
C ASP A 660 10.93 13.02 30.43
N VAL A 661 11.53 12.09 31.16
CA VAL A 661 11.85 12.22 32.58
C VAL A 661 12.96 13.26 32.79
N ASN A 662 13.86 13.39 31.80
CA ASN A 662 14.99 14.31 31.88
C ASN A 662 14.66 15.72 31.31
N GLN A 663 13.48 15.89 30.70
CA GLN A 663 12.96 17.12 30.09
C GLN A 663 13.82 17.68 28.94
N ASP A 664 14.45 16.80 28.16
CA ASP A 664 15.26 17.18 26.99
C ASP A 664 14.44 17.26 25.68
N GLY A 665 13.15 16.93 25.75
CA GLY A 665 12.20 16.96 24.65
C GLY A 665 12.12 15.64 23.87
N ILE A 666 12.87 14.61 24.24
CA ILE A 666 13.00 13.34 23.51
C ILE A 666 12.97 12.16 24.48
N VAL A 667 11.96 11.29 24.39
CA VAL A 667 11.93 10.03 25.17
C VAL A 667 12.97 9.05 24.60
N ASN A 668 14.03 8.79 25.36
CA ASN A 668 15.14 7.95 24.93
C ASN A 668 15.70 7.08 26.08
N LEU A 669 16.79 6.35 25.82
CA LEU A 669 17.40 5.46 26.82
C LEU A 669 17.89 6.19 28.09
N ILE A 670 18.10 7.52 28.03
CA ILE A 670 18.45 8.34 29.19
C ILE A 670 17.25 8.46 30.13
N ASP A 671 16.03 8.59 29.62
CA ASP A 671 14.81 8.62 30.44
C ASP A 671 14.58 7.28 31.13
N LEU A 672 14.73 6.18 30.38
CA LEU A 672 14.65 4.82 30.93
C LEU A 672 15.71 4.59 32.02
N ALA A 673 16.94 5.06 31.79
CA ALA A 673 18.01 5.01 32.79
C ALA A 673 17.67 5.84 34.04
N THR A 674 17.04 7.00 33.85
CA THR A 674 16.69 7.92 34.94
C THR A 674 15.62 7.31 35.85
N VAL A 675 14.58 6.67 35.29
CA VAL A 675 13.62 5.90 36.07
C VAL A 675 14.30 4.70 36.75
N GLY A 676 15.19 4.00 36.03
CA GLY A 676 15.95 2.86 36.57
C GLY A 676 16.83 3.22 37.78
N GLU A 677 17.44 4.40 37.79
CA GLU A 677 18.23 4.92 38.92
C GLU A 677 17.37 5.24 40.15
N MET A 678 16.09 5.56 39.94
CA MET A 678 15.13 5.87 41.01
C MET A 678 14.31 4.65 41.44
N PHE A 679 14.51 3.49 40.82
CA PHE A 679 13.75 2.27 41.08
C PHE A 679 13.77 1.86 42.56
N GLY A 680 12.58 1.74 43.15
CA GLY A 680 12.37 1.40 44.57
C GLY A 680 12.31 2.59 45.53
N GLN A 681 12.38 3.84 45.03
CA GLN A 681 12.16 5.04 45.85
C GLN A 681 10.67 5.31 46.07
N ALA A 682 10.33 5.93 47.20
CA ALA A 682 8.97 6.29 47.58
C ALA A 682 8.88 7.73 48.12
N GLY A 683 7.88 8.51 47.69
CA GLY A 683 7.71 9.91 48.07
C GLY A 683 6.83 10.70 47.07
N GLU A 684 6.29 11.84 47.49
CA GLU A 684 5.50 12.70 46.59
C GLU A 684 6.41 13.48 45.62
N GLY A 685 6.06 13.47 44.33
CA GLY A 685 6.74 14.27 43.29
C GLY A 685 8.11 13.72 42.87
N LEU A 686 8.32 12.42 42.93
CA LEU A 686 9.53 11.78 42.40
C LEU A 686 9.55 11.89 40.88
N LEU A 687 10.70 12.31 40.31
CA LEU A 687 10.85 12.48 38.86
C LEU A 687 10.61 11.18 38.08
N GLY A 688 10.96 10.02 38.64
CA GLY A 688 10.74 8.71 38.02
C GLY A 688 9.38 8.08 38.29
N ASP A 689 8.47 8.74 39.03
CA ASP A 689 7.12 8.23 39.32
C ASP A 689 6.15 8.77 38.28
N ILE A 690 5.96 8.00 37.20
CA ILE A 690 5.26 8.38 35.98
C ILE A 690 3.75 8.24 36.16
N ASN A 691 3.33 7.21 36.90
CA ASN A 691 1.92 6.96 37.18
C ASN A 691 1.40 7.72 38.43
N ASN A 692 2.30 8.42 39.14
CA ASN A 692 2.04 9.23 40.32
C ASN A 692 1.38 8.42 41.46
N ASP A 693 1.80 7.16 41.61
CA ASP A 693 1.34 6.24 42.65
C ASP A 693 2.16 6.35 43.97
N GLY A 694 3.19 7.21 43.97
CA GLY A 694 4.08 7.47 45.09
C GLY A 694 5.28 6.54 45.17
N PHE A 695 5.45 5.62 44.22
CA PHE A 695 6.54 4.63 44.17
C PHE A 695 7.12 4.50 42.76
N VAL A 696 8.42 4.74 42.60
CA VAL A 696 9.11 4.42 41.34
C VAL A 696 9.30 2.91 41.24
N ASN A 697 8.55 2.27 40.35
CA ASN A 697 8.46 0.81 40.26
C ASN A 697 8.45 0.32 38.80
N ILE A 698 8.06 -0.95 38.60
CA ILE A 698 8.12 -1.57 37.28
C ILE A 698 7.11 -0.97 36.30
N PHE A 699 5.99 -0.46 36.78
CA PHE A 699 4.98 0.20 35.97
C PHE A 699 5.54 1.49 35.33
N ASP A 700 6.39 2.24 36.04
CA ASP A 700 7.05 3.44 35.51
C ASP A 700 8.11 3.12 34.46
N LEU A 701 8.94 2.11 34.73
CA LEU A 701 9.98 1.64 33.80
C LEU A 701 9.37 1.12 32.50
N VAL A 702 8.33 0.30 32.61
CA VAL A 702 7.64 -0.26 31.45
C VAL A 702 6.89 0.84 30.69
N ALA A 703 6.33 1.84 31.38
CA ALA A 703 5.70 2.99 30.74
C ALA A 703 6.69 3.81 29.91
N VAL A 704 7.88 4.14 30.44
CA VAL A 704 8.91 4.86 29.66
C VAL A 704 9.45 3.98 28.53
N SER A 705 9.70 2.69 28.79
CA SER A 705 10.16 1.73 27.78
C SER A 705 9.19 1.62 26.60
N ALA A 706 7.88 1.63 26.86
CA ALA A 706 6.85 1.51 25.82
C ALA A 706 6.82 2.70 24.84
N HIS A 707 7.33 3.86 25.26
CA HIS A 707 7.36 5.10 24.47
C HIS A 707 8.72 5.37 23.81
N LEU A 708 9.63 4.39 23.78
CA LEU A 708 10.86 4.47 23.00
C LEU A 708 10.54 4.33 21.50
N ASP A 709 10.80 5.40 20.75
CA ASP A 709 10.74 5.43 19.29
C ASP A 709 12.06 4.86 18.74
N ASP A 710 12.07 3.56 18.46
CA ASP A 710 13.12 2.83 17.72
C ASP A 710 14.42 2.49 18.49
N ILE A 711 14.57 1.22 18.88
CA ILE A 711 15.78 0.69 19.55
C ILE A 711 16.89 0.36 18.51
N ALA A 712 16.56 0.38 17.21
CA ALA A 712 17.43 -0.11 16.14
C ALA A 712 18.52 0.88 15.69
N THR A 713 18.53 2.12 16.18
CA THR A 713 19.60 3.08 15.91
C THR A 713 20.11 3.73 17.20
N PRO A 714 21.33 3.43 17.67
CA PRO A 714 21.95 4.27 18.67
C PRO A 714 22.25 5.63 18.03
N ALA A 715 21.34 6.58 18.19
CA ALA A 715 21.64 7.98 17.95
C ALA A 715 22.87 8.34 18.80
N ALA A 716 23.96 8.74 18.16
CA ALA A 716 25.13 9.25 18.86
C ALA A 716 24.70 10.48 19.69
N PRO A 717 24.98 10.55 21.00
CA PRO A 717 24.53 11.69 21.78
C PRO A 717 25.38 12.91 21.43
N VAL A 718 24.76 13.90 20.78
CA VAL A 718 25.26 15.27 20.74
C VAL A 718 24.50 16.07 21.80
N ALA A 719 25.15 16.32 22.93
CA ALA A 719 24.78 17.42 23.81
C ALA A 719 26.03 18.25 24.12
N ARG A 720 26.08 19.50 23.64
CA ARG A 720 27.06 20.51 24.06
C ARG A 720 26.43 21.43 25.12
N ARG A 721 26.71 21.16 26.40
CA ARG A 721 27.58 21.98 27.27
C ARG A 721 27.46 21.56 28.75
N GLY A 722 28.60 21.12 29.29
CA GLY A 722 28.98 21.34 30.69
C GLY A 722 28.21 20.56 31.74
N HIS A 723 28.49 19.26 31.90
CA HIS A 723 28.96 18.56 33.11
C HIS A 723 29.02 17.06 32.78
N HIS A 724 30.06 16.37 33.25
CA HIS A 724 30.41 14.94 33.10
C HIS A 724 29.53 14.04 32.20
N VAL A 725 30.07 13.65 31.04
CA VAL A 725 29.53 12.58 30.18
C VAL A 725 29.79 11.22 30.85
N ILE A 726 28.73 10.51 31.23
CA ILE A 726 28.78 9.11 31.65
C ILE A 726 28.32 8.26 30.44
N PRO A 727 29.08 7.26 29.97
CA PRO A 727 28.63 6.36 28.90
C PRO A 727 27.33 5.64 29.30
N ILE A 728 26.38 5.44 28.36
CA ILE A 728 25.10 4.74 28.60
C ILE A 728 25.32 3.35 29.25
N GLY A 729 26.40 2.65 28.88
CA GLY A 729 26.80 1.36 29.48
C GLY A 729 27.19 1.39 30.96
N ALA A 730 27.25 2.57 31.59
CA ALA A 730 27.42 2.73 33.03
C ALA A 730 26.11 3.02 33.78
N ARG A 731 24.97 3.19 33.09
CA ARG A 731 23.66 3.50 33.70
C ARG A 731 22.58 2.42 33.50
N ILE A 732 22.64 1.62 32.43
CA ILE A 732 21.78 0.45 32.20
C ILE A 732 22.67 -0.78 31.97
N THR A 733 22.55 -1.81 32.81
CA THR A 733 23.33 -3.07 32.71
C THR A 733 22.44 -4.24 32.30
N PRO A 734 22.96 -5.28 31.61
CA PRO A 734 22.17 -6.46 31.25
C PRO A 734 21.50 -7.10 32.47
N ASP A 735 22.20 -7.18 33.60
CA ASP A 735 21.67 -7.70 34.86
C ASP A 735 20.50 -6.88 35.42
N ALA A 736 20.52 -5.55 35.23
CA ALA A 736 19.42 -4.68 35.66
C ALA A 736 18.20 -4.87 34.76
N VAL A 737 18.39 -4.87 33.44
CA VAL A 737 17.32 -5.07 32.45
C VAL A 737 16.68 -6.45 32.64
N GLN A 738 17.48 -7.50 32.87
CA GLN A 738 16.98 -8.84 33.09
C GLN A 738 16.17 -8.96 34.39
N LYS A 739 16.55 -8.25 35.46
CA LYS A 739 15.74 -8.14 36.68
C LYS A 739 14.44 -7.39 36.43
N TRP A 740 14.47 -6.31 35.65
CA TRP A 740 13.25 -5.57 35.29
C TRP A 740 12.29 -6.44 34.48
N ILE A 741 12.77 -7.16 33.46
CA ILE A 741 11.98 -8.11 32.65
C ILE A 741 11.33 -9.18 33.54
N ALA A 742 12.11 -9.78 34.46
CA ALA A 742 11.58 -10.79 35.38
C ALA A 742 10.46 -10.25 36.27
N VAL A 743 10.60 -9.02 36.79
CA VAL A 743 9.56 -8.35 37.58
C VAL A 743 8.36 -7.94 36.70
N ALA A 744 8.60 -7.49 35.48
CA ALA A 744 7.57 -7.05 34.54
C ALA A 744 6.68 -8.21 34.10
N HIS A 745 7.24 -9.38 33.76
CA HIS A 745 6.43 -10.55 33.42
C HIS A 745 5.56 -11.05 34.57
N ILE A 746 5.98 -10.85 35.83
CA ILE A 746 5.17 -11.19 37.00
C ILE A 746 4.06 -10.14 37.21
N ALA A 747 4.34 -8.88 36.89
CA ALA A 747 3.44 -7.74 37.06
C ALA A 747 2.57 -7.42 35.84
N ASP A 748 2.64 -8.25 34.77
CA ASP A 748 1.91 -8.03 33.52
C ASP A 748 0.41 -7.88 33.76
N ASP A 749 -0.10 -6.69 33.46
CA ASP A 749 -1.51 -6.32 33.60
C ASP A 749 -2.35 -6.65 32.37
N GLY A 750 -1.71 -7.18 31.30
CA GLY A 750 -2.35 -7.55 30.05
C GLY A 750 -2.60 -6.39 29.09
N SER A 751 -2.23 -5.16 29.43
CA SER A 751 -2.40 -3.99 28.58
C SER A 751 -1.38 -3.96 27.43
N TYR A 752 -1.77 -3.35 26.31
CA TYR A 752 -0.89 -3.20 25.15
C TYR A 752 0.40 -2.42 25.47
N ILE A 753 0.27 -1.31 26.21
CA ILE A 753 1.42 -0.46 26.61
C ILE A 753 2.39 -1.28 27.46
N PHE A 754 1.88 -2.07 28.41
CA PHE A 754 2.73 -2.88 29.28
C PHE A 754 3.46 -3.99 28.51
N ARG A 755 2.78 -4.68 27.59
CA ARG A 755 3.39 -5.68 26.70
C ARG A 755 4.42 -5.09 25.75
N ARG A 756 4.15 -3.90 25.18
CA ARG A 756 5.11 -3.18 24.32
C ARG A 756 6.35 -2.77 25.12
N GLY A 757 6.18 -2.28 26.34
CA GLY A 757 7.31 -1.92 27.20
C GLY A 757 8.16 -3.14 27.60
N ILE A 758 7.55 -4.30 27.87
CA ILE A 758 8.27 -5.57 28.05
C ILE A 758 9.04 -5.95 26.78
N ALA A 759 8.39 -5.94 25.61
CA ALA A 759 9.03 -6.29 24.35
C ALA A 759 10.22 -5.37 24.02
N ASN A 760 10.12 -4.08 24.35
CA ASN A 760 11.21 -3.13 24.22
C ASN A 760 12.37 -3.41 25.21
N LEU A 761 12.08 -3.83 26.44
CA LEU A 761 13.12 -4.27 27.38
C LEU A 761 13.79 -5.57 26.91
N ASP A 762 13.03 -6.52 26.37
CA ASP A 762 13.57 -7.76 25.78
C ASP A 762 14.47 -7.47 24.58
N ALA A 763 14.05 -6.55 23.69
CA ALA A 763 14.84 -6.10 22.55
C ALA A 763 16.13 -5.37 23.00
N LEU A 764 16.03 -4.54 24.04
CA LEU A 764 17.18 -3.88 24.65
C LEU A 764 18.17 -4.90 25.24
N LEU A 765 17.67 -5.90 25.98
CA LEU A 765 18.51 -6.98 26.53
C LEU A 765 19.18 -7.80 25.42
N ALA A 766 18.46 -8.11 24.35
CA ALA A 766 18.97 -8.82 23.18
C ALA A 766 20.08 -8.03 22.47
N MET A 767 19.95 -6.69 22.37
CA MET A 767 20.96 -5.81 21.79
C MET A 767 22.22 -5.70 22.66
N MET A 768 22.09 -5.91 23.98
CA MET A 768 23.21 -5.84 24.94
C MET A 768 23.98 -7.16 25.09
N GLY A 769 23.50 -8.27 24.51
CA GLY A 769 24.12 -9.60 24.57
C GLY A 769 24.85 -10.01 23.28
N PRO A 770 25.72 -11.03 23.33
CA PRO A 770 26.33 -11.59 22.12
C PRO A 770 25.27 -12.28 21.24
N ALA A 771 25.28 -11.99 19.93
CA ALA A 771 24.31 -12.55 18.98
C ALA A 771 24.38 -14.08 18.82
N GLU A 772 25.51 -14.71 19.15
CA GLU A 772 25.73 -16.15 19.05
C GLU A 772 26.51 -16.70 20.24
N THR A 773 26.19 -17.93 20.65
CA THR A 773 26.99 -18.72 21.60
C THR A 773 28.26 -19.20 20.90
N ALA A 774 29.43 -18.88 21.46
CA ALA A 774 30.71 -19.16 20.82
C ALA A 774 31.80 -19.53 21.84
N LEU A 775 32.57 -20.58 21.55
CA LEU A 775 33.82 -20.86 22.24
C LEU A 775 34.95 -20.04 21.60
N LEU A 776 35.68 -19.25 22.39
CA LEU A 776 36.71 -18.36 21.87
C LEU A 776 38.13 -18.98 21.98
N PRO A 777 39.10 -18.46 21.21
CA PRO A 777 40.51 -18.82 21.39
C PRO A 777 40.98 -18.50 22.81
N ASN A 778 41.66 -19.43 23.47
CA ASN A 778 42.26 -19.18 24.77
C ASN A 778 43.39 -18.14 24.69
N TYR A 779 43.68 -17.47 25.82
CA TYR A 779 44.82 -16.55 25.90
C TYR A 779 46.13 -17.35 25.73
N PRO A 780 46.99 -17.03 24.75
CA PRO A 780 48.21 -17.79 24.52
C PRO A 780 49.24 -17.46 25.60
N ASN A 781 49.33 -18.29 26.63
CA ASN A 781 50.57 -18.44 27.39
C ASN A 781 51.07 -19.89 27.25
N PRO A 782 51.88 -20.20 26.23
CA PRO A 782 52.36 -21.56 26.03
C PRO A 782 53.23 -22.07 27.19
N PHE A 783 53.76 -21.18 28.04
CA PHE A 783 54.72 -21.51 29.11
C PHE A 783 54.09 -21.68 30.51
N ASN A 784 52.78 -21.47 30.66
CA ASN A 784 52.06 -21.73 31.90
C ASN A 784 50.86 -22.64 31.60
N PRO A 785 50.76 -23.82 32.23
CA PRO A 785 49.60 -24.68 32.04
C PRO A 785 48.32 -24.09 32.68
N GLU A 786 48.43 -23.04 33.50
CA GLU A 786 47.29 -22.24 33.96
C GLU A 786 46.76 -21.32 32.86
N THR A 787 45.49 -21.46 32.50
CA THR A 787 44.87 -20.71 31.40
C THR A 787 43.43 -20.30 31.71
N TRP A 788 43.00 -19.20 31.09
CA TRP A 788 41.60 -18.77 31.03
C TRP A 788 41.07 -19.06 29.62
N ILE A 789 39.91 -19.72 29.56
CA ILE A 789 39.24 -20.12 28.32
C ILE A 789 37.99 -19.24 28.17
N PRO A 790 38.02 -18.27 27.23
CA PRO A 790 36.92 -17.36 27.05
C PRO A 790 35.79 -17.97 26.20
N TYR A 791 34.56 -17.53 26.44
CA TYR A 791 33.37 -17.95 25.69
C TYR A 791 32.26 -16.89 25.73
N HIS A 792 31.27 -17.01 24.84
CA HIS A 792 30.05 -16.20 24.80
C HIS A 792 28.82 -17.11 24.91
N LEU A 793 27.76 -16.61 25.54
CA LEU A 793 26.45 -17.26 25.57
C LEU A 793 25.39 -16.30 25.01
N ALA A 794 24.73 -16.68 23.91
CA ALA A 794 23.59 -15.92 23.37
C ALA A 794 22.34 -16.05 24.25
N HIS A 795 22.20 -17.18 24.96
CA HIS A 795 21.10 -17.45 25.88
C HIS A 795 21.63 -18.07 27.17
N ALA A 796 20.95 -17.84 28.29
CA ALA A 796 21.32 -18.42 29.57
C ALA A 796 21.12 -19.95 29.56
N ALA A 797 22.13 -20.70 29.99
CA ALA A 797 22.12 -22.15 29.93
C ALA A 797 23.17 -22.78 30.88
N ASP A 798 23.03 -24.07 31.15
CA ASP A 798 24.05 -24.83 31.89
C ASP A 798 25.32 -24.97 31.06
N VAL A 799 26.47 -24.64 31.65
CA VAL A 799 27.77 -24.64 30.98
C VAL A 799 28.65 -25.75 31.54
N THR A 800 29.12 -26.62 30.65
CA THR A 800 30.12 -27.65 30.96
C THR A 800 31.34 -27.47 30.07
N PHE A 801 32.52 -27.57 30.66
CA PHE A 801 33.78 -27.65 29.92
C PHE A 801 34.48 -28.98 30.15
N THR A 802 34.99 -29.59 29.09
CA THR A 802 35.74 -30.84 29.18
C THR A 802 37.07 -30.73 28.45
N ILE A 803 38.15 -31.18 29.08
CA ILE A 803 39.50 -31.18 28.53
C ILE A 803 39.91 -32.60 28.20
N TYR A 804 40.44 -32.81 27.00
CA TYR A 804 40.86 -34.10 26.46
C TYR A 804 42.34 -34.09 26.05
N ASP A 805 42.98 -35.26 26.12
CA ASP A 805 44.26 -35.49 25.45
C ASP A 805 44.09 -35.82 23.94
N THR A 806 45.20 -36.05 23.24
CA THR A 806 45.19 -36.38 21.80
C THR A 806 44.54 -37.74 21.47
N ALA A 807 44.35 -38.62 22.46
CA ALA A 807 43.66 -39.89 22.30
C ALA A 807 42.16 -39.79 22.62
N GLY A 808 41.67 -38.61 23.01
CA GLY A 808 40.27 -38.39 23.39
C GLY A 808 39.95 -38.80 24.83
N VAL A 809 40.95 -39.07 25.66
CA VAL A 809 40.75 -39.37 27.09
C VAL A 809 40.48 -38.08 27.84
N ILE A 810 39.43 -38.06 28.67
CA ILE A 810 39.09 -36.92 29.53
C ILE A 810 40.20 -36.74 30.57
N ILE A 811 40.76 -35.54 30.60
CA ILE A 811 41.78 -35.09 31.55
C ILE A 811 41.15 -34.39 32.74
N ARG A 812 40.12 -33.58 32.49
CA ARG A 812 39.37 -32.84 33.50
C ARG A 812 38.01 -32.38 32.97
N GLN A 813 37.01 -32.30 33.83
CA GLN A 813 35.70 -31.72 33.54
C GLN A 813 35.37 -30.61 34.54
N PHE A 814 34.72 -29.55 34.06
CA PHE A 814 34.24 -28.41 34.84
C PHE A 814 32.75 -28.20 34.59
N ASP A 815 31.96 -28.41 35.63
CA ASP A 815 30.53 -28.11 35.60
C ASP A 815 30.34 -26.71 36.21
N LEU A 816 30.21 -25.69 35.35
CA LEU A 816 30.02 -24.30 35.79
C LEU A 816 28.55 -24.00 36.15
N GLY A 817 27.65 -24.96 35.92
CA GLY A 817 26.22 -24.82 36.19
C GLY A 817 25.56 -23.76 35.31
N TYR A 818 24.41 -23.27 35.77
CA TYR A 818 23.60 -22.31 35.03
C TYR A 818 24.29 -20.94 34.94
N GLN A 819 24.58 -20.50 33.72
CA GLN A 819 25.24 -19.23 33.45
C GLN A 819 24.31 -18.31 32.63
N PRO A 820 24.22 -17.01 32.95
CA PRO A 820 23.42 -16.04 32.18
C PRO A 820 23.98 -15.81 30.76
N ALA A 821 23.17 -15.28 29.85
CA ALA A 821 23.65 -14.82 28.54
C ALA A 821 24.69 -13.70 28.73
N GLY A 822 25.78 -13.70 27.97
CA GLY A 822 26.82 -12.69 28.12
C GLY A 822 28.21 -13.07 27.61
N HIS A 823 29.15 -12.14 27.80
CA HIS A 823 30.55 -12.27 27.40
C HIS A 823 31.43 -12.73 28.58
N TYR A 824 32.05 -13.89 28.48
CA TYR A 824 32.96 -14.46 29.47
C TYR A 824 34.39 -14.40 28.95
N THR A 825 34.96 -13.19 28.89
CA THR A 825 36.21 -12.93 28.15
C THR A 825 37.37 -12.52 29.04
N ASP A 826 37.15 -12.14 30.30
CA ASP A 826 38.18 -11.66 31.22
C ASP A 826 38.52 -12.69 32.30
N ARG A 827 39.53 -12.42 33.12
CA ARG A 827 39.98 -13.37 34.16
C ARG A 827 38.98 -13.59 35.30
N ALA A 828 37.99 -12.71 35.44
CA ALA A 828 36.99 -12.79 36.50
C ALA A 828 35.80 -13.68 36.11
N ASN A 829 35.52 -13.82 34.81
CA ASN A 829 34.36 -14.55 34.30
C ASN A 829 34.69 -15.71 33.35
N ALA A 830 35.85 -15.72 32.68
CA ALA A 830 36.25 -16.85 31.83
C ALA A 830 36.53 -18.12 32.64
N MET A 831 36.40 -19.28 31.98
CA MET A 831 36.69 -20.56 32.63
C MET A 831 38.18 -20.68 32.94
N TYR A 832 38.52 -20.98 34.20
CA TYR A 832 39.91 -21.13 34.64
C TYR A 832 40.30 -22.60 34.77
N TRP A 833 41.41 -22.98 34.14
CA TRP A 833 42.07 -24.26 34.35
C TRP A 833 43.48 -24.06 34.90
N ASP A 834 43.81 -24.75 35.99
CA ASP A 834 45.12 -24.74 36.66
C ASP A 834 46.18 -25.67 36.03
N GLY A 835 45.85 -26.31 34.90
CA GLY A 835 46.77 -27.23 34.22
C GLY A 835 46.93 -28.60 34.89
N ARG A 836 45.98 -29.02 35.73
CA ARG A 836 46.00 -30.32 36.43
C ARG A 836 44.86 -31.23 35.99
N ASN A 837 45.06 -32.54 36.10
CA ASN A 837 44.03 -33.57 35.91
C ASN A 837 43.12 -33.69 37.14
N ASP A 838 42.12 -34.57 37.09
CA ASP A 838 41.18 -34.81 38.20
C ASP A 838 41.84 -35.33 39.50
N SER A 839 43.04 -35.90 39.41
CA SER A 839 43.83 -36.34 40.57
C SER A 839 44.74 -35.22 41.13
N GLY A 840 44.67 -34.02 40.57
CA GLY A 840 45.50 -32.87 40.96
C GLY A 840 46.93 -32.92 40.41
N GLU A 841 47.26 -33.88 39.54
CA GLU A 841 48.57 -34.01 38.93
C GLU A 841 48.70 -33.07 37.74
N SER A 842 49.89 -32.52 37.56
CA SER A 842 50.17 -31.51 36.55
C SER A 842 50.34 -32.16 35.16
N VAL A 843 49.61 -31.69 34.15
CA VAL A 843 49.62 -32.30 32.80
C VAL A 843 50.97 -32.11 32.08
N ALA A 844 51.34 -33.00 31.16
CA ALA A 844 52.59 -32.91 30.42
C ALA A 844 52.57 -31.82 29.33
N SER A 845 53.73 -31.43 28.80
CA SER A 845 53.80 -30.64 27.56
C SER A 845 53.19 -31.45 26.41
N GLY A 846 52.24 -30.86 25.69
CA GLY A 846 51.48 -31.58 24.68
C GLY A 846 50.32 -30.78 24.09
N VAL A 847 49.66 -31.40 23.11
CA VAL A 847 48.42 -30.87 22.54
C VAL A 847 47.24 -31.41 23.34
N TYR A 848 46.35 -30.51 23.73
CA TYR A 848 45.09 -30.82 24.42
C TYR A 848 43.92 -30.22 23.64
N PHE A 849 42.72 -30.73 23.88
CA PHE A 849 41.49 -30.18 23.34
C PHE A 849 40.58 -29.77 24.46
N TYR A 850 39.90 -28.64 24.31
CA TYR A 850 38.89 -28.18 25.26
C TYR A 850 37.56 -28.00 24.53
N ASN A 851 36.50 -28.54 25.13
CA ASN A 851 35.15 -28.50 24.61
C ASN A 851 34.25 -27.67 25.53
N LEU A 852 33.43 -26.81 24.94
CA LEU A 852 32.30 -26.17 25.59
C LEU A 852 31.03 -26.90 25.17
N SER A 853 30.19 -27.30 26.14
CA SER A 853 28.88 -27.91 25.91
C SER A 853 27.81 -27.18 26.72
N THR A 854 26.77 -26.68 26.03
CA THR A 854 25.67 -25.92 26.65
C THR A 854 24.42 -25.93 25.76
N GLY A 855 23.23 -26.23 26.32
CA GLY A 855 21.94 -26.03 25.63
C GLY A 855 21.78 -26.64 24.22
N GLY A 856 22.57 -27.67 23.85
CA GLY A 856 22.62 -28.26 22.51
C GLY A 856 23.75 -27.75 21.59
N TYR A 857 24.44 -26.68 21.98
CA TYR A 857 25.67 -26.21 21.36
C TYR A 857 26.89 -26.96 21.91
N SER A 858 27.80 -27.40 21.02
CA SER A 858 29.08 -27.99 21.38
C SER A 858 30.18 -27.57 20.41
N GLU A 859 31.24 -26.95 20.92
CA GLU A 859 32.41 -26.57 20.11
C GLU A 859 33.69 -27.03 20.80
N THR A 860 34.62 -27.59 20.02
CA THR A 860 35.92 -28.06 20.51
C THR A 860 37.04 -27.27 19.87
N ARG A 861 38.00 -26.82 20.68
CA ARG A 861 39.20 -26.13 20.22
C ARG A 861 40.47 -26.80 20.70
N LYS A 862 41.55 -26.57 19.95
CA LYS A 862 42.88 -27.07 20.26
C LYS A 862 43.63 -26.08 21.15
N MET A 863 44.34 -26.60 22.13
CA MET A 863 45.29 -25.89 22.97
C MET A 863 46.65 -26.59 22.96
N LEU A 864 47.72 -25.82 23.10
CA LEU A 864 49.09 -26.32 23.22
C LEU A 864 49.66 -25.91 24.57
N ILE A 865 50.14 -26.89 25.34
CA ILE A 865 50.87 -26.68 26.59
C ILE A 865 52.35 -26.99 26.34
N LEU A 866 53.24 -26.04 26.63
CA LEU A 866 54.69 -26.18 26.57
C LEU A 866 55.29 -25.87 27.96
N LYS A 867 55.38 -26.88 28.83
CA LYS A 867 56.21 -26.79 30.03
C LYS A 867 57.69 -26.83 29.71
#